data_AF-A0A965X8A8-F1
#
_entry.id   AF-A0A965X8A8-F1
#
_cell.length_a   1.000
_cell.length_b   1.000
_cell.length_c   1.000
_cell.angle_alpha   90.00
_cell.angle_beta   90.00
_cell.angle_gamma   90.00
#
_symmetry.space_group_name_H-M   'P 1'
#
loop_
_entity.id
_entity.type
_entity.pdbx_description
1 polymer ?
#
loop_
_entity_poly.entity_id
_entity_poly.type
_entity_poly.pdbx_seq_one_letter_code
_entity_poly.pdbx_strand_id
1 'polypeptide(L)'
;MLNNQPYYFVGTNFWYGAILGSKGQGGDRERLIRELDFMNANGIDNLRILIGADGENGVPSKVEPTLQTAPGVYNDTIFDGLDFLLAEMGKRGMKAVLYFTNSWEWSGGYSQYLNWAGKGKNPVPSVDGWPAYMDYVKQYATCNECHEMLKKHIEKVITRTNTYTGKKYSEDPAIFSWQIGNEPRAFSDENKAPFAAWIAEIAAYIKSLDKNHLVSLGSEGKHGCEQDIALFEKIHSDPNIDYLTFHVWPKNWSWMDRDNMEGTLQNSIDSTAKYIDLHLEVARRLKKPAVMEEFGFPRDNHLYTLDAPTSLRDAYYKAVFEKILKASKEKDVLAGCNFWAWGGFGRPQHEFWQKGDDYVGDPAQEEQGLNAVFDTDSTISLIKKYNSLLRNRPVLADIHALPQTVALYERMLKLMNKGIMFGHQDDPAYGHSWYGEKDRSDVKDITGQYPAVTGWEIGHIEIGAEYNLDSIYFSDMKRMIREVHERGGINTISWHGDNIATGKTAWDCAQDTVVRSILPGGMHHEGFIAYLDKVADFFLDLKDSKGELIPVIFRMYHEHTGGWFWWGNKQCTPEEYNELYRMTVRHLRDKRGVHNILYGFSPAGISTEAEFLSRYPGDEWVDIIGFDTYFYAPEKEGSAQKYTQDIRAGLEVVTNYAKKTGKIPVLAETGLEGVVIDNYFSEILYPAIQDFKISYVLLWRNAFTMKHHHYVPYPGHPAADDFKLFTEKEKILMINDLK
;
A
#
# COMPACT_ATOMS: atom_id res chain seq x y z
N MET A 1 -5.20 -13.46 -15.91
CA MET A 1 -4.20 -12.45 -16.29
C MET A 1 -4.94 -11.13 -16.48
N LEU A 2 -4.50 -10.04 -15.86
CA LEU A 2 -5.01 -8.69 -16.12
C LEU A 2 -3.94 -7.96 -16.93
N ASN A 3 -4.28 -7.38 -18.09
CA ASN A 3 -3.31 -6.73 -18.99
C ASN A 3 -2.09 -7.59 -19.36
N ASN A 4 -2.30 -8.89 -19.64
CA ASN A 4 -1.24 -9.87 -19.92
C ASN A 4 -0.23 -10.08 -18.78
N GLN A 5 -0.57 -9.72 -17.54
CA GLN A 5 0.22 -10.04 -16.34
C GLN A 5 -0.56 -10.91 -15.36
N PRO A 6 0.12 -11.78 -14.59
CA PRO A 6 -0.51 -12.49 -13.48
C PRO A 6 -1.02 -11.46 -12.46
N TYR A 7 -2.26 -11.63 -12.02
CA TYR A 7 -2.89 -10.75 -11.04
C TYR A 7 -3.09 -11.56 -9.76
N TYR A 8 -2.33 -11.22 -8.73
CA TYR A 8 -2.42 -11.83 -7.41
C TYR A 8 -2.90 -10.79 -6.39
N PHE A 9 -3.83 -11.15 -5.52
CA PHE A 9 -4.45 -10.18 -4.61
C PHE A 9 -4.93 -10.79 -3.29
N VAL A 10 -4.99 -9.93 -2.27
CA VAL A 10 -5.83 -10.09 -1.08
C VAL A 10 -6.89 -8.98 -1.13
N GLY A 11 -8.12 -9.36 -1.48
CA GLY A 11 -9.28 -8.48 -1.56
C GLY A 11 -10.23 -8.67 -0.37
N THR A 12 -11.45 -8.20 -0.51
CA THR A 12 -12.47 -8.29 0.54
C THR A 12 -13.89 -8.41 -0.01
N ASN A 13 -14.79 -8.96 0.80
CA ASN A 13 -16.22 -8.91 0.56
C ASN A 13 -16.79 -7.58 1.07
N PHE A 14 -17.39 -6.82 0.14
CA PHE A 14 -17.98 -5.50 0.37
C PHE A 14 -19.38 -5.46 -0.24
N TRP A 15 -20.22 -6.42 0.17
CA TRP A 15 -21.52 -6.68 -0.44
C TRP A 15 -22.47 -5.48 -0.39
N TYR A 16 -22.33 -4.60 0.62
CA TYR A 16 -23.18 -3.44 0.83
C TYR A 16 -22.72 -2.17 0.10
N GLY A 17 -21.64 -2.23 -0.69
CA GLY A 17 -21.08 -1.05 -1.37
C GLY A 17 -22.09 -0.29 -2.24
N ALA A 18 -22.98 -1.01 -2.93
CA ALA A 18 -24.04 -0.39 -3.74
C ALA A 18 -25.07 0.36 -2.88
N ILE A 19 -25.33 -0.13 -1.66
CA ILE A 19 -26.23 0.53 -0.70
C ILE A 19 -25.60 1.85 -0.24
N LEU A 20 -24.32 1.86 0.15
CA LEU A 20 -23.66 3.12 0.55
C LEU A 20 -23.60 4.13 -0.61
N GLY A 21 -23.46 3.66 -1.85
CA GLY A 21 -23.49 4.53 -3.02
C GLY A 21 -24.88 5.15 -3.32
N SER A 22 -25.94 4.59 -2.74
CA SER A 22 -27.33 4.99 -3.00
C SER A 22 -27.60 6.46 -2.61
N LYS A 23 -28.52 7.11 -3.32
CA LYS A 23 -29.13 8.39 -2.87
C LYS A 23 -30.35 8.18 -1.97
N GLY A 24 -30.79 6.93 -1.80
CA GLY A 24 -31.96 6.55 -1.02
C GLY A 24 -31.59 6.06 0.39
N GLN A 25 -32.47 5.23 0.97
CA GLN A 25 -32.24 4.62 2.29
C GLN A 25 -30.91 3.86 2.32
N GLY A 26 -30.16 3.97 3.42
CA GLY A 26 -28.86 3.32 3.62
C GLY A 26 -27.69 3.98 2.88
N GLY A 27 -27.95 4.99 2.05
CA GLY A 27 -26.93 5.75 1.32
C GLY A 27 -26.03 6.55 2.24
N ASP A 28 -24.72 6.40 2.05
CA ASP A 28 -23.67 7.18 2.70
C ASP A 28 -22.45 7.23 1.78
N ARG A 29 -22.49 8.15 0.82
CA ARG A 29 -21.44 8.33 -0.19
C ARG A 29 -20.14 8.84 0.41
N GLU A 30 -20.22 9.61 1.49
CA GLU A 30 -19.04 10.12 2.18
C GLU A 30 -18.29 8.97 2.86
N ARG A 31 -19.01 8.09 3.57
CA ARG A 31 -18.42 6.84 4.05
C ARG A 31 -17.89 6.01 2.89
N LEU A 32 -18.67 5.76 1.84
CA LEU A 32 -18.20 4.96 0.71
C LEU A 32 -16.86 5.46 0.14
N ILE A 33 -16.72 6.76 -0.11
CA ILE A 33 -15.48 7.36 -0.61
C ILE A 33 -14.32 7.09 0.36
N ARG A 34 -14.53 7.34 1.67
CA ARG A 34 -13.52 7.08 2.70
C ARG A 34 -13.12 5.59 2.75
N GLU A 35 -14.09 4.68 2.69
CA GLU A 35 -13.85 3.23 2.69
C GLU A 35 -13.00 2.82 1.48
N LEU A 36 -13.34 3.31 0.28
CA LEU A 36 -12.58 3.03 -0.95
C LEU A 36 -11.16 3.63 -0.91
N ASP A 37 -11.00 4.84 -0.39
CA ASP A 37 -9.69 5.47 -0.20
C ASP A 37 -8.83 4.68 0.79
N PHE A 38 -9.41 4.28 1.91
CA PHE A 38 -8.72 3.50 2.93
C PHE A 38 -8.32 2.10 2.43
N MET A 39 -9.24 1.40 1.75
CA MET A 39 -8.95 0.12 1.12
C MET A 39 -7.82 0.25 0.09
N ASN A 40 -7.92 1.22 -0.82
CA ASN A 40 -6.89 1.43 -1.85
C ASN A 40 -5.51 1.78 -1.25
N ALA A 41 -5.46 2.63 -0.22
CA ALA A 41 -4.23 2.98 0.51
C ALA A 41 -3.60 1.80 1.26
N ASN A 42 -4.39 0.79 1.63
CA ASN A 42 -3.93 -0.46 2.22
C ASN A 42 -3.78 -1.60 1.21
N GLY A 43 -3.81 -1.26 -0.07
CA GLY A 43 -3.60 -2.21 -1.13
C GLY A 43 -4.73 -3.22 -1.29
N ILE A 44 -5.93 -2.97 -0.80
CA ILE A 44 -7.12 -3.78 -1.10
C ILE A 44 -7.73 -3.19 -2.38
N ASP A 45 -7.55 -3.84 -3.53
CA ASP A 45 -8.07 -3.35 -4.83
C ASP A 45 -9.06 -4.29 -5.51
N ASN A 46 -9.34 -5.46 -4.92
CA ASN A 46 -10.36 -6.40 -5.41
C ASN A 46 -11.51 -6.46 -4.40
N LEU A 47 -12.71 -6.06 -4.81
CA LEU A 47 -13.91 -6.03 -3.98
C LEU A 47 -14.96 -6.96 -4.56
N ARG A 48 -15.45 -7.90 -3.74
CA ARG A 48 -16.58 -8.77 -4.09
C ARG A 48 -17.88 -8.19 -3.56
N ILE A 49 -18.83 -7.94 -4.44
CA ILE A 49 -19.98 -7.04 -4.23
C ILE A 49 -21.27 -7.76 -4.65
N LEU A 50 -22.29 -7.69 -3.80
CA LEU A 50 -23.66 -8.08 -4.14
C LEU A 50 -24.26 -7.00 -5.02
N ILE A 51 -24.79 -7.39 -6.18
CA ILE A 51 -25.48 -6.43 -7.07
C ILE A 51 -26.69 -5.81 -6.36
N GLY A 52 -27.45 -6.62 -5.61
CA GLY A 52 -28.43 -6.14 -4.64
C GLY A 52 -29.32 -7.27 -4.10
N ALA A 53 -29.98 -7.03 -2.97
CA ALA A 53 -30.88 -8.01 -2.36
C ALA A 53 -32.26 -8.07 -3.06
N ASP A 54 -32.95 -9.19 -2.90
CA ASP A 54 -34.22 -9.53 -3.53
C ASP A 54 -35.39 -9.58 -2.51
N GLY A 55 -36.58 -9.21 -2.94
CA GLY A 55 -37.85 -9.35 -2.22
C GLY A 55 -38.29 -8.13 -1.42
N GLU A 56 -39.30 -8.33 -0.58
CA GLU A 56 -39.90 -7.27 0.25
C GLU A 56 -38.99 -6.88 1.43
N ASN A 57 -38.99 -5.61 1.82
CA ASN A 57 -38.29 -5.14 3.04
C ASN A 57 -39.01 -5.64 4.31
N GLY A 58 -38.34 -5.54 5.47
CA GLY A 58 -38.92 -5.91 6.76
C GLY A 58 -39.05 -7.42 7.02
N VAL A 59 -38.37 -8.26 6.24
CA VAL A 59 -38.25 -9.70 6.50
C VAL A 59 -37.16 -9.92 7.56
N PRO A 60 -37.44 -10.63 8.68
CA PRO A 60 -36.42 -10.95 9.67
C PRO A 60 -35.21 -11.63 9.04
N SER A 61 -34.01 -11.33 9.55
CA SER A 61 -32.75 -11.92 9.05
C SER A 61 -32.36 -11.53 7.62
N LYS A 62 -33.09 -10.59 6.97
CA LYS A 62 -32.76 -10.09 5.63
C LYS A 62 -32.27 -8.65 5.65
N VAL A 63 -31.24 -8.36 4.86
CA VAL A 63 -30.71 -7.00 4.69
C VAL A 63 -31.67 -6.14 3.87
N GLU A 64 -31.73 -4.85 4.19
CA GLU A 64 -32.49 -3.86 3.43
C GLU A 64 -31.70 -2.54 3.32
N PRO A 65 -31.94 -1.72 2.28
CA PRO A 65 -32.96 -1.85 1.22
C PRO A 65 -32.66 -2.91 0.15
N THR A 66 -33.72 -3.47 -0.44
CA THR A 66 -33.62 -4.40 -1.58
C THR A 66 -33.49 -3.66 -2.92
N LEU A 67 -32.75 -4.28 -3.85
CA LEU A 67 -32.66 -3.83 -5.24
C LEU A 67 -33.88 -4.29 -6.03
N GLN A 68 -34.25 -5.57 -5.94
CA GLN A 68 -35.35 -6.14 -6.71
C GLN A 68 -36.53 -6.48 -5.79
N THR A 69 -37.57 -5.65 -5.81
CA THR A 69 -38.74 -5.85 -4.93
C THR A 69 -39.72 -6.88 -5.48
N ALA A 70 -39.77 -7.03 -6.81
CA ALA A 70 -40.50 -8.06 -7.54
C ALA A 70 -39.75 -8.35 -8.87
N PRO A 71 -40.04 -9.46 -9.57
CA PRO A 71 -39.35 -9.80 -10.81
C PRO A 71 -39.34 -8.67 -11.83
N GLY A 72 -38.14 -8.14 -12.12
CA GLY A 72 -37.96 -7.02 -13.07
C GLY A 72 -38.38 -5.63 -12.56
N VAL A 73 -38.77 -5.50 -11.29
CA VAL A 73 -39.10 -4.22 -10.63
C VAL A 73 -37.95 -3.82 -9.72
N TYR A 74 -37.29 -2.71 -10.08
CA TYR A 74 -36.03 -2.29 -9.46
C TYR A 74 -36.19 -1.04 -8.62
N ASN A 75 -35.43 -1.00 -7.52
CA ASN A 75 -35.17 0.20 -6.76
C ASN A 75 -34.07 1.01 -7.46
N ASP A 76 -34.47 2.06 -8.17
CA ASP A 76 -33.55 2.88 -8.97
C ASP A 76 -32.45 3.55 -8.13
N THR A 77 -32.67 3.79 -6.83
CA THR A 77 -31.64 4.41 -5.98
C THR A 77 -30.48 3.46 -5.70
N ILE A 78 -30.73 2.14 -5.64
CA ILE A 78 -29.68 1.14 -5.45
C ILE A 78 -28.89 0.93 -6.72
N PHE A 79 -29.55 0.97 -7.89
CA PHE A 79 -28.83 0.98 -9.16
C PHE A 79 -27.99 2.25 -9.38
N ASP A 80 -28.50 3.42 -9.01
CA ASP A 80 -27.69 4.65 -8.97
C ASP A 80 -26.50 4.50 -8.01
N GLY A 81 -26.68 3.78 -6.90
CA GLY A 81 -25.61 3.48 -5.96
C GLY A 81 -24.54 2.54 -6.50
N LEU A 82 -24.92 1.49 -7.23
CA LEU A 82 -23.97 0.61 -7.93
C LEU A 82 -23.21 1.36 -9.04
N ASP A 83 -23.89 2.23 -9.78
CA ASP A 83 -23.24 3.11 -10.77
C ASP A 83 -22.18 3.99 -10.10
N PHE A 84 -22.53 4.61 -8.98
CA PHE A 84 -21.63 5.48 -8.22
C PHE A 84 -20.44 4.71 -7.65
N LEU A 85 -20.67 3.53 -7.06
CA LEU A 85 -19.62 2.64 -6.55
C LEU A 85 -18.61 2.30 -7.64
N LEU A 86 -19.08 1.81 -8.80
CA LEU A 86 -18.19 1.42 -9.91
C LEU A 86 -17.41 2.62 -10.46
N ALA A 87 -18.04 3.79 -10.54
CA ALA A 87 -17.36 5.02 -10.95
C ALA A 87 -16.24 5.41 -9.98
N GLU A 88 -16.50 5.34 -8.67
CA GLU A 88 -15.50 5.64 -7.62
C GLU A 88 -14.38 4.60 -7.55
N MET A 89 -14.71 3.31 -7.71
CA MET A 89 -13.71 2.24 -7.84
C MET A 89 -12.81 2.47 -9.06
N GLY A 90 -13.41 2.85 -10.20
CA GLY A 90 -12.71 3.14 -11.44
C GLY A 90 -11.68 4.27 -11.30
N LYS A 91 -11.99 5.33 -10.55
CA LYS A 91 -11.05 6.44 -10.24
C LYS A 91 -9.80 5.96 -9.49
N ARG A 92 -9.91 4.86 -8.75
CA ARG A 92 -8.83 4.28 -7.93
C ARG A 92 -8.15 3.09 -8.61
N GLY A 93 -8.63 2.67 -9.78
CA GLY A 93 -8.16 1.48 -10.49
C GLY A 93 -8.55 0.15 -9.83
N MET A 94 -9.53 0.17 -8.91
CA MET A 94 -10.03 -1.01 -8.22
C MET A 94 -10.86 -1.91 -9.14
N LYS A 95 -11.10 -3.15 -8.68
CA LYS A 95 -11.68 -4.27 -9.41
C LYS A 95 -12.88 -4.86 -8.67
N ALA A 96 -14.03 -4.93 -9.34
CA ALA A 96 -15.27 -5.46 -8.80
C ALA A 96 -15.54 -6.89 -9.28
N VAL A 97 -15.77 -7.81 -8.34
CA VAL A 97 -16.40 -9.11 -8.59
C VAL A 97 -17.88 -8.95 -8.24
N LEU A 98 -18.77 -9.02 -9.22
CA LEU A 98 -20.20 -8.78 -9.04
C LEU A 98 -20.99 -10.09 -9.10
N TYR A 99 -21.72 -10.42 -8.03
CA TYR A 99 -22.57 -11.61 -8.01
C TYR A 99 -24.06 -11.29 -8.09
N PHE A 100 -24.79 -12.06 -8.92
CA PHE A 100 -26.18 -11.77 -9.30
C PHE A 100 -27.23 -12.26 -8.31
N THR A 101 -26.98 -13.35 -7.60
CA THR A 101 -27.95 -13.94 -6.68
C THR A 101 -27.25 -14.63 -5.51
N ASN A 102 -28.00 -15.25 -4.62
CA ASN A 102 -27.50 -15.91 -3.42
C ASN A 102 -28.28 -17.19 -3.16
N SER A 103 -27.63 -18.20 -2.59
CA SER A 103 -28.30 -19.38 -2.06
C SER A 103 -29.02 -19.14 -0.73
N TRP A 104 -28.64 -18.09 0.00
CA TRP A 104 -29.09 -17.82 1.37
C TRP A 104 -30.14 -16.71 1.47
N GLU A 105 -30.98 -16.82 2.50
CA GLU A 105 -32.16 -16.01 2.74
C GLU A 105 -31.85 -14.54 3.03
N TRP A 106 -30.65 -14.26 3.54
CA TRP A 106 -30.30 -12.95 4.08
C TRP A 106 -30.26 -11.85 3.03
N SER A 107 -30.25 -12.22 1.75
CA SER A 107 -30.44 -11.33 0.60
C SER A 107 -31.60 -11.74 -0.31
N GLY A 108 -32.45 -12.68 0.13
CA GLY A 108 -33.57 -13.23 -0.64
C GLY A 108 -33.16 -14.41 -1.52
N GLY A 109 -32.43 -14.13 -2.60
CA GLY A 109 -31.77 -15.15 -3.43
C GLY A 109 -32.72 -16.27 -3.90
N TYR A 110 -32.24 -17.51 -3.93
CA TYR A 110 -33.02 -18.68 -4.40
C TYR A 110 -34.40 -18.77 -3.78
N SER A 111 -34.50 -18.56 -2.47
CA SER A 111 -35.77 -18.64 -1.76
C SER A 111 -36.78 -17.62 -2.28
N GLN A 112 -36.32 -16.41 -2.62
CA GLN A 112 -37.17 -15.36 -3.15
C GLN A 112 -37.60 -15.62 -4.60
N TYR A 113 -36.71 -16.13 -5.45
CA TYR A 113 -37.06 -16.52 -6.82
C TYR A 113 -38.06 -17.69 -6.86
N LEU A 114 -37.91 -18.67 -5.96
CA LEU A 114 -38.90 -19.74 -5.79
C LEU A 114 -40.26 -19.21 -5.35
N ASN A 115 -40.27 -18.22 -4.44
CA ASN A 115 -41.49 -17.57 -4.01
C ASN A 115 -42.19 -16.84 -5.18
N TRP A 116 -41.43 -16.07 -5.97
CA TRP A 116 -41.94 -15.41 -7.17
C TRP A 116 -42.43 -16.40 -8.24
N ALA A 117 -41.83 -17.59 -8.32
CA ALA A 117 -42.27 -18.68 -9.19
C ALA A 117 -43.49 -19.46 -8.64
N GLY A 118 -44.06 -19.04 -7.51
CA GLY A 118 -45.24 -19.67 -6.91
C GLY A 118 -44.97 -21.00 -6.21
N LYS A 119 -43.72 -21.29 -5.81
CA LYS A 119 -43.33 -22.54 -5.14
C LYS A 119 -43.60 -22.56 -3.63
N GLY A 120 -44.33 -21.56 -3.12
CA GLY A 120 -44.69 -21.40 -1.71
C GLY A 120 -44.09 -20.16 -1.08
N LYS A 121 -44.40 -19.91 0.20
CA LYS A 121 -43.80 -18.83 0.98
C LYS A 121 -42.34 -19.18 1.28
N ASN A 122 -41.42 -18.25 1.07
CA ASN A 122 -40.02 -18.44 1.41
C ASN A 122 -39.86 -18.57 2.94
N PRO A 123 -39.30 -19.69 3.44
CA PRO A 123 -39.05 -19.88 4.86
C PRO A 123 -37.90 -19.00 5.34
N VAL A 124 -37.98 -18.56 6.60
CA VAL A 124 -36.93 -17.81 7.30
C VAL A 124 -36.31 -18.76 8.33
N PRO A 125 -35.03 -19.17 8.23
CA PRO A 125 -34.45 -20.19 9.12
C PRO A 125 -34.58 -19.89 10.61
N SER A 126 -34.50 -18.61 11.01
CA SER A 126 -34.66 -18.18 12.41
C SER A 126 -36.10 -18.32 12.93
N VAL A 127 -37.09 -18.51 12.05
CA VAL A 127 -38.51 -18.66 12.37
C VAL A 127 -39.01 -20.08 12.08
N ASP A 128 -38.73 -20.57 10.87
CA ASP A 128 -39.25 -21.82 10.31
C ASP A 128 -38.28 -23.00 10.45
N GLY A 129 -37.02 -22.73 10.78
CA GLY A 129 -35.96 -23.72 10.98
C GLY A 129 -35.16 -24.08 9.73
N TRP A 130 -33.88 -24.41 9.92
CA TRP A 130 -32.96 -24.81 8.85
C TRP A 130 -33.47 -25.95 7.96
N PRO A 131 -34.05 -27.05 8.48
CA PRO A 131 -34.56 -28.12 7.61
C PRO A 131 -35.64 -27.66 6.64
N ALA A 132 -36.53 -26.77 7.06
CA ALA A 132 -37.58 -26.23 6.20
C ALA A 132 -36.99 -25.35 5.08
N TYR A 133 -35.97 -24.55 5.41
CA TYR A 133 -35.24 -23.76 4.43
C TYR A 133 -34.57 -24.65 3.36
N MET A 134 -33.79 -25.63 3.80
CA MET A 134 -33.06 -26.55 2.92
C MET A 134 -34.02 -27.35 2.01
N ASP A 135 -35.13 -27.84 2.56
CA ASP A 135 -36.17 -28.54 1.79
C ASP A 135 -36.82 -27.65 0.74
N TYR A 136 -37.03 -26.36 1.06
CA TYR A 136 -37.58 -25.39 0.14
C TYR A 136 -36.62 -25.05 -0.99
N VAL A 137 -35.38 -24.66 -0.68
CA VAL A 137 -34.42 -24.14 -1.69
C VAL A 137 -33.88 -25.21 -2.63
N LYS A 138 -33.93 -26.50 -2.25
CA LYS A 138 -33.56 -27.59 -3.18
C LYS A 138 -34.44 -27.61 -4.44
N GLN A 139 -35.62 -26.99 -4.43
CA GLN A 139 -36.46 -26.88 -5.63
C GLN A 139 -35.81 -26.01 -6.72
N TYR A 140 -34.87 -25.12 -6.36
CA TYR A 140 -34.33 -24.10 -7.27
C TYR A 140 -33.65 -24.72 -8.50
N ALA A 141 -32.83 -25.76 -8.32
CA ALA A 141 -32.04 -26.38 -9.40
C ALA A 141 -32.87 -26.91 -10.58
N THR A 142 -34.18 -27.13 -10.39
CA THR A 142 -35.11 -27.60 -11.43
C THR A 142 -36.20 -26.56 -11.78
N CYS A 143 -36.12 -25.35 -11.22
CA CYS A 143 -37.11 -24.29 -11.40
C CYS A 143 -36.78 -23.43 -12.64
N ASN A 144 -37.27 -23.85 -13.80
CA ASN A 144 -37.06 -23.10 -15.06
C ASN A 144 -37.58 -21.66 -14.97
N GLU A 145 -38.72 -21.44 -14.30
CA GLU A 145 -39.27 -20.08 -14.12
C GLU A 145 -38.32 -19.19 -13.31
N CYS A 146 -37.66 -19.77 -12.30
CA CYS A 146 -36.66 -19.07 -11.48
C CYS A 146 -35.44 -18.67 -12.34
N HIS A 147 -34.94 -19.60 -13.17
CA HIS A 147 -33.80 -19.33 -14.04
C HIS A 147 -34.11 -18.27 -15.10
N GLU A 148 -35.31 -18.27 -15.67
CA GLU A 148 -35.74 -17.24 -16.64
C GLU A 148 -35.88 -15.85 -15.99
N MET A 149 -36.35 -15.76 -14.74
CA MET A 149 -36.34 -14.51 -13.99
C MET A 149 -34.91 -14.02 -13.74
N LEU A 150 -34.00 -14.92 -13.36
CA LEU A 150 -32.59 -14.59 -13.14
C LEU A 150 -31.91 -14.13 -14.44
N LYS A 151 -32.15 -14.77 -15.58
CA LYS A 151 -31.62 -14.33 -16.89
C LYS A 151 -32.05 -12.90 -17.22
N LYS A 152 -33.33 -12.56 -17.01
CA LYS A 152 -33.81 -11.18 -17.21
C LYS A 152 -33.11 -10.19 -16.27
N HIS A 153 -32.81 -10.60 -15.03
CA HIS A 153 -32.03 -9.79 -14.11
C HIS A 153 -30.59 -9.58 -14.61
N ILE A 154 -29.90 -10.66 -15.01
CA ILE A 154 -28.56 -10.64 -15.59
C ILE A 154 -28.51 -9.72 -16.81
N GLU A 155 -29.44 -9.88 -17.75
CA GLU A 155 -29.52 -9.04 -18.95
C GLU A 155 -29.68 -7.57 -18.58
N LYS A 156 -30.58 -7.26 -17.64
CA LYS A 156 -30.80 -5.88 -17.19
C LYS A 156 -29.55 -5.25 -16.59
N VAL A 157 -28.76 -6.00 -15.82
CA VAL A 157 -27.56 -5.50 -15.16
C VAL A 157 -26.41 -5.35 -16.16
N ILE A 158 -26.10 -6.39 -16.95
CA ILE A 158 -24.97 -6.37 -17.88
C ILE A 158 -25.15 -5.30 -18.97
N THR A 159 -26.39 -5.10 -19.44
CA THR A 159 -26.69 -4.09 -20.47
C THR A 159 -26.87 -2.68 -19.92
N ARG A 160 -26.83 -2.51 -18.59
CA ARG A 160 -26.97 -1.20 -17.95
C ARG A 160 -25.82 -0.28 -18.37
N THR A 161 -26.15 0.98 -18.61
CA THR A 161 -25.16 2.07 -18.79
C THR A 161 -25.01 2.81 -17.48
N ASN A 162 -23.78 2.86 -16.97
CA ASN A 162 -23.44 3.60 -15.76
C ASN A 162 -23.71 5.09 -15.98
N THR A 163 -24.55 5.67 -15.12
CA THR A 163 -24.97 7.08 -15.22
C THR A 163 -23.84 8.10 -14.97
N TYR A 164 -22.77 7.72 -14.27
CA TYR A 164 -21.63 8.59 -13.94
C TYR A 164 -20.49 8.50 -14.95
N THR A 165 -20.27 7.33 -15.55
CA THR A 165 -19.16 7.12 -16.51
C THR A 165 -19.62 7.11 -17.96
N GLY A 166 -20.92 6.93 -18.21
CA GLY A 166 -21.49 6.77 -19.55
C GLY A 166 -21.15 5.44 -20.24
N LYS A 167 -20.45 4.53 -19.55
CA LYS A 167 -20.06 3.21 -20.08
C LYS A 167 -21.13 2.16 -19.80
N LYS A 168 -21.31 1.22 -20.71
CA LYS A 168 -22.03 -0.02 -20.37
C LYS A 168 -21.23 -0.81 -19.34
N TYR A 169 -21.91 -1.53 -18.45
CA TYR A 169 -21.23 -2.41 -17.51
C TYR A 169 -20.38 -3.45 -18.23
N SER A 170 -20.85 -3.98 -19.37
CA SER A 170 -20.05 -4.87 -20.22
C SER A 170 -18.78 -4.25 -20.82
N GLU A 171 -18.58 -2.95 -20.68
CA GLU A 171 -17.42 -2.19 -21.18
C GLU A 171 -16.65 -1.47 -20.05
N ASP A 172 -17.07 -1.66 -18.79
CA ASP A 172 -16.49 -0.93 -17.65
C ASP A 172 -15.27 -1.66 -17.08
N PRO A 173 -14.03 -1.13 -17.24
CA PRO A 173 -12.83 -1.81 -16.76
C PRO A 173 -12.71 -1.89 -15.23
N ALA A 174 -13.59 -1.21 -14.48
CA ALA A 174 -13.69 -1.40 -13.03
C ALA A 174 -14.28 -2.78 -12.69
N ILE A 175 -15.05 -3.40 -13.59
CA ILE A 175 -15.56 -4.76 -13.40
C ILE A 175 -14.45 -5.75 -13.75
N PHE A 176 -14.24 -6.73 -12.89
CA PHE A 176 -13.26 -7.79 -13.05
C PHE A 176 -13.92 -9.08 -13.52
N SER A 177 -14.99 -9.48 -12.85
CA SER A 177 -15.74 -10.68 -13.18
C SER A 177 -17.21 -10.58 -12.81
N TRP A 178 -18.01 -11.32 -13.56
CA TRP A 178 -19.38 -11.68 -13.23
C TRP A 178 -19.42 -13.00 -12.51
N GLN A 179 -20.22 -13.09 -11.47
CA GLN A 179 -20.38 -14.29 -10.68
C GLN A 179 -21.84 -14.71 -10.64
N ILE A 180 -22.09 -16.00 -10.92
CA ILE A 180 -23.46 -16.53 -11.02
C ILE A 180 -24.23 -16.29 -9.71
N GLY A 181 -23.64 -16.58 -8.56
CA GLY A 181 -24.22 -16.24 -7.29
C GLY A 181 -23.27 -16.46 -6.13
N ASN A 182 -23.74 -16.11 -4.94
CA ASN A 182 -23.08 -16.45 -3.70
C ASN A 182 -23.46 -17.87 -3.25
N GLU A 183 -22.46 -18.73 -3.11
CA GLU A 183 -22.57 -20.11 -2.63
C GLU A 183 -23.63 -20.96 -3.35
N PRO A 184 -23.68 -20.97 -4.71
CA PRO A 184 -24.68 -21.75 -5.42
C PRO A 184 -24.50 -23.25 -5.12
N ARG A 185 -25.61 -23.91 -4.72
CA ARG A 185 -25.60 -25.29 -4.19
C ARG A 185 -26.74 -26.14 -4.74
N ALA A 186 -26.54 -27.47 -4.78
CA ALA A 186 -27.53 -28.43 -5.25
C ALA A 186 -28.63 -28.75 -4.19
N PHE A 187 -28.27 -28.71 -2.91
CA PHE A 187 -29.13 -28.96 -1.75
C PHE A 187 -29.74 -30.37 -1.65
N SER A 188 -29.38 -31.27 -2.58
CA SER A 188 -29.71 -32.70 -2.54
C SER A 188 -28.83 -33.46 -3.53
N ASP A 189 -28.70 -34.78 -3.34
CA ASP A 189 -27.98 -35.65 -4.28
C ASP A 189 -28.70 -35.74 -5.63
N GLU A 190 -30.03 -35.76 -5.64
CA GLU A 190 -30.83 -35.84 -6.87
C GLU A 190 -30.66 -34.58 -7.76
N ASN A 191 -30.36 -33.44 -7.12
CA ASN A 191 -30.20 -32.17 -7.81
C ASN A 191 -28.81 -31.92 -8.38
N LYS A 192 -27.81 -32.78 -8.13
CA LYS A 192 -26.43 -32.56 -8.62
C LYS A 192 -26.37 -32.38 -10.14
N ALA A 193 -27.13 -33.18 -10.88
CA ALA A 193 -27.18 -33.09 -12.34
C ALA A 193 -27.96 -31.83 -12.83
N PRO A 194 -29.19 -31.55 -12.35
CA PRO A 194 -29.87 -30.28 -12.64
C PRO A 194 -29.06 -29.03 -12.29
N PHE A 195 -28.40 -29.03 -11.13
CA PHE A 195 -27.52 -27.95 -10.68
C PHE A 195 -26.40 -27.68 -11.69
N ALA A 196 -25.67 -28.72 -12.12
CA ALA A 196 -24.63 -28.56 -13.12
C ALA A 196 -25.16 -28.05 -14.47
N ALA A 197 -26.36 -28.48 -14.87
CA ALA A 197 -26.99 -28.03 -16.12
C ALA A 197 -27.37 -26.53 -16.05
N TRP A 198 -27.96 -26.12 -14.94
CA TRP A 198 -28.32 -24.72 -14.68
C TRP A 198 -27.09 -23.80 -14.64
N ILE A 199 -26.01 -24.22 -13.97
CA ILE A 199 -24.75 -23.46 -13.94
C ILE A 199 -24.20 -23.24 -15.36
N ALA A 200 -24.16 -24.29 -16.18
CA ALA A 200 -23.70 -24.20 -17.56
C ALA A 200 -24.58 -23.26 -18.41
N GLU A 201 -25.89 -23.33 -18.21
CA GLU A 201 -26.88 -22.47 -18.88
C GLU A 201 -26.66 -20.99 -18.56
N ILE A 202 -26.53 -20.62 -17.27
CA ILE A 202 -26.34 -19.23 -16.87
C ILE A 202 -24.95 -18.71 -17.26
N ALA A 203 -23.90 -19.53 -17.14
CA ALA A 203 -22.55 -19.15 -17.57
C ALA A 203 -22.51 -18.80 -19.07
N ALA A 204 -23.11 -19.66 -19.91
CA ALA A 204 -23.22 -19.41 -21.35
C ALA A 204 -24.04 -18.16 -21.66
N TYR A 205 -25.12 -17.91 -20.90
CA TYR A 205 -25.95 -16.73 -21.06
C TYR A 205 -25.18 -15.43 -20.73
N ILE A 206 -24.46 -15.39 -19.61
CA ILE A 206 -23.59 -14.24 -19.25
C ILE A 206 -22.58 -13.97 -20.37
N LYS A 207 -21.86 -15.01 -20.85
CA LYS A 207 -20.88 -14.87 -21.94
C LYS A 207 -21.49 -14.43 -23.27
N SER A 208 -22.77 -14.71 -23.50
CA SER A 208 -23.47 -14.22 -24.70
C SER A 208 -23.72 -12.71 -24.66
N LEU A 209 -23.84 -12.13 -23.45
CA LEU A 209 -24.08 -10.71 -23.21
C LEU A 209 -22.78 -9.92 -23.04
N ASP A 210 -21.74 -10.53 -22.46
CA ASP A 210 -20.46 -9.90 -22.19
C ASP A 210 -19.28 -10.82 -22.51
N LYS A 211 -18.43 -10.35 -23.43
CA LYS A 211 -17.22 -11.04 -23.87
C LYS A 211 -15.94 -10.45 -23.29
N ASN A 212 -16.03 -9.31 -22.59
CA ASN A 212 -14.89 -8.55 -22.08
C ASN A 212 -14.50 -8.99 -20.67
N HIS A 213 -15.48 -9.35 -19.83
CA HIS A 213 -15.24 -9.72 -18.44
C HIS A 213 -15.19 -11.23 -18.21
N LEU A 214 -14.53 -11.61 -17.11
CA LEU A 214 -14.44 -12.99 -16.67
C LEU A 214 -15.78 -13.44 -16.06
N VAL A 215 -16.02 -14.75 -16.01
CA VAL A 215 -17.20 -15.37 -15.40
C VAL A 215 -16.74 -16.44 -14.41
N SER A 216 -17.32 -16.43 -13.20
CA SER A 216 -17.07 -17.40 -12.13
C SER A 216 -18.35 -17.80 -11.42
N LEU A 217 -18.25 -18.72 -10.45
CA LEU A 217 -19.41 -19.35 -9.81
C LEU A 217 -19.77 -18.77 -8.45
N GLY A 218 -18.78 -18.50 -7.59
CA GLY A 218 -19.00 -18.19 -6.17
C GLY A 218 -19.28 -19.43 -5.32
N SER A 219 -18.87 -20.61 -5.82
CA SER A 219 -19.03 -21.90 -5.14
C SER A 219 -18.23 -21.96 -3.84
N GLU A 220 -18.76 -22.65 -2.82
CA GLU A 220 -18.00 -22.99 -1.60
C GLU A 220 -16.95 -24.10 -1.83
N GLY A 221 -16.86 -24.65 -3.04
CA GLY A 221 -16.00 -25.81 -3.33
C GLY A 221 -16.70 -27.13 -3.08
N LYS A 222 -15.95 -28.12 -2.59
CA LYS A 222 -16.47 -29.45 -2.22
C LYS A 222 -17.66 -29.38 -1.24
N HIS A 223 -17.65 -28.44 -0.28
CA HIS A 223 -18.78 -28.25 0.64
C HIS A 223 -20.07 -27.84 -0.09
N GLY A 224 -19.98 -26.86 -1.00
CA GLY A 224 -21.11 -26.40 -1.83
C GLY A 224 -21.53 -27.39 -2.92
N CYS A 225 -20.77 -28.47 -3.09
CA CYS A 225 -21.06 -29.55 -4.04
C CYS A 225 -21.50 -30.84 -3.33
N GLU A 226 -22.11 -30.75 -2.14
CA GLU A 226 -22.57 -31.91 -1.36
C GLU A 226 -21.45 -32.94 -1.11
N GLN A 227 -20.28 -32.43 -0.71
CA GLN A 227 -19.06 -33.23 -0.49
C GLN A 227 -18.50 -33.92 -1.74
N ASP A 228 -18.96 -33.54 -2.94
CA ASP A 228 -18.56 -34.14 -4.20
C ASP A 228 -17.55 -33.26 -4.96
N ILE A 229 -16.27 -33.63 -4.90
CA ILE A 229 -15.21 -32.94 -5.65
C ILE A 229 -15.31 -33.15 -7.17
N ALA A 230 -15.93 -34.25 -7.62
CA ALA A 230 -16.13 -34.51 -9.04
C ALA A 230 -17.23 -33.59 -9.61
N LEU A 231 -18.27 -33.30 -8.82
CA LEU A 231 -19.24 -32.26 -9.18
C LEU A 231 -18.58 -30.88 -9.25
N PHE A 232 -17.71 -30.54 -8.30
CA PHE A 232 -16.95 -29.29 -8.33
C PHE A 232 -16.08 -29.17 -9.60
N GLU A 233 -15.38 -30.24 -9.99
CA GLU A 233 -14.64 -30.29 -11.25
C GLU A 233 -15.55 -30.17 -12.47
N LYS A 234 -16.71 -30.86 -12.47
CA LYS A 234 -17.69 -30.81 -13.56
C LYS A 234 -18.20 -29.38 -13.80
N ILE A 235 -18.67 -28.67 -12.78
CA ILE A 235 -19.24 -27.32 -12.95
C ILE A 235 -18.18 -26.30 -13.37
N HIS A 236 -16.92 -26.48 -12.97
CA HIS A 236 -15.82 -25.58 -13.37
C HIS A 236 -15.14 -25.99 -14.68
N SER A 237 -15.40 -27.19 -15.20
CA SER A 237 -14.89 -27.63 -16.50
C SER A 237 -15.58 -26.92 -17.67
N ASP A 238 -16.75 -26.29 -17.45
CA ASP A 238 -17.47 -25.55 -18.48
C ASP A 238 -16.56 -24.45 -19.09
N PRO A 239 -16.49 -24.34 -20.43
CA PRO A 239 -15.60 -23.37 -21.09
C PRO A 239 -15.98 -21.91 -20.86
N ASN A 240 -17.21 -21.63 -20.40
CA ASN A 240 -17.66 -20.28 -20.08
C ASN A 240 -17.24 -19.82 -18.68
N ILE A 241 -16.71 -20.71 -17.84
CA ILE A 241 -16.18 -20.38 -16.52
C ILE A 241 -14.67 -20.15 -16.61
N ASP A 242 -14.20 -18.95 -16.26
CA ASP A 242 -12.80 -18.56 -16.45
C ASP A 242 -11.88 -18.93 -15.29
N TYR A 243 -12.41 -19.00 -14.07
CA TYR A 243 -11.63 -19.36 -12.88
C TYR A 243 -12.49 -20.05 -11.82
N LEU A 244 -11.81 -20.80 -10.95
CA LEU A 244 -12.42 -21.59 -9.88
C LEU A 244 -12.57 -20.77 -8.61
N THR A 245 -13.64 -21.03 -7.87
CA THR A 245 -13.95 -20.34 -6.61
C THR A 245 -14.24 -21.37 -5.53
N PHE A 246 -13.75 -21.16 -4.32
CA PHE A 246 -14.09 -21.95 -3.14
C PHE A 246 -14.05 -21.06 -1.90
N HIS A 247 -14.84 -21.39 -0.87
CA HIS A 247 -14.92 -20.64 0.37
C HIS A 247 -14.36 -21.47 1.53
N VAL A 248 -14.08 -20.86 2.68
CA VAL A 248 -13.61 -21.59 3.88
C VAL A 248 -14.23 -21.03 5.16
N TRP A 249 -14.90 -21.89 5.92
CA TRP A 249 -15.62 -21.50 7.14
C TRP A 249 -15.23 -22.39 8.35
N PRO A 250 -14.11 -22.12 9.03
CA PRO A 250 -13.60 -23.00 10.09
C PRO A 250 -14.58 -23.21 11.25
N LYS A 251 -15.33 -22.17 11.64
CA LYS A 251 -16.39 -22.26 12.67
C LYS A 251 -17.51 -23.19 12.21
N ASN A 252 -18.10 -22.92 11.06
CA ASN A 252 -19.27 -23.64 10.54
C ASN A 252 -18.95 -25.12 10.22
N TRP A 253 -17.70 -25.43 9.90
CA TRP A 253 -17.24 -26.78 9.58
C TRP A 253 -16.61 -27.50 10.77
N SER A 254 -16.72 -26.93 11.97
CA SER A 254 -16.21 -27.50 13.24
C SER A 254 -14.69 -27.74 13.23
N TRP A 255 -13.94 -26.96 12.46
CA TRP A 255 -12.47 -26.97 12.48
C TRP A 255 -11.92 -26.06 13.58
N MET A 256 -12.69 -25.05 13.94
CA MET A 256 -12.46 -24.16 15.08
C MET A 256 -13.51 -24.45 16.15
N ASP A 257 -13.05 -24.66 17.39
CA ASP A 257 -13.91 -24.71 18.57
C ASP A 257 -14.05 -23.30 19.15
N ARG A 258 -15.28 -22.80 19.32
CA ARG A 258 -15.56 -21.47 19.86
C ARG A 258 -15.10 -21.30 21.31
N ASP A 259 -15.11 -22.39 22.08
CA ASP A 259 -14.77 -22.36 23.51
C ASP A 259 -13.26 -22.64 23.73
N ASN A 260 -12.54 -22.99 22.65
CA ASN A 260 -11.11 -23.28 22.66
C ASN A 260 -10.44 -22.87 21.33
N MET A 261 -10.59 -21.59 20.96
CA MET A 261 -10.09 -21.08 19.68
C MET A 261 -8.57 -21.20 19.55
N GLU A 262 -7.82 -20.84 20.60
CA GLU A 262 -6.35 -20.94 20.60
C GLU A 262 -5.88 -22.39 20.44
N GLY A 263 -6.49 -23.33 21.19
CA GLY A 263 -6.15 -24.75 21.11
C GLY A 263 -6.54 -25.42 19.78
N THR A 264 -7.45 -24.82 19.00
CA THR A 264 -7.90 -25.34 17.70
C THR A 264 -7.44 -24.52 16.49
N LEU A 265 -6.65 -23.45 16.71
CA LEU A 265 -6.12 -22.59 15.66
C LEU A 265 -5.29 -23.40 14.65
N GLN A 266 -4.38 -24.25 15.11
CA GLN A 266 -3.54 -25.04 14.22
C GLN A 266 -4.38 -26.03 13.39
N ASN A 267 -5.40 -26.65 13.99
CA ASN A 267 -6.32 -27.52 13.25
C ASN A 267 -7.08 -26.75 12.16
N SER A 268 -7.48 -25.52 12.44
CA SER A 268 -8.13 -24.62 11.48
C SER A 268 -7.19 -24.29 10.30
N ILE A 269 -5.93 -23.95 10.59
CA ILE A 269 -4.89 -23.68 9.58
C ILE A 269 -4.65 -24.93 8.70
N ASP A 270 -4.43 -26.09 9.32
CA ASP A 270 -4.11 -27.32 8.61
C ASP A 270 -5.28 -27.81 7.74
N SER A 271 -6.51 -27.71 8.27
CA SER A 271 -7.71 -28.11 7.53
C SER A 271 -7.99 -27.16 6.36
N THR A 272 -7.75 -25.86 6.55
CA THR A 272 -7.81 -24.85 5.49
C THR A 272 -6.79 -25.14 4.39
N ALA A 273 -5.54 -25.44 4.76
CA ALA A 273 -4.49 -25.75 3.79
C ALA A 273 -4.85 -26.99 2.95
N LYS A 274 -5.33 -28.07 3.60
CA LYS A 274 -5.80 -29.29 2.92
C LYS A 274 -6.97 -29.00 1.99
N TYR A 275 -7.92 -28.18 2.41
CA TYR A 275 -9.06 -27.80 1.59
C TYR A 275 -8.62 -26.99 0.38
N ILE A 276 -7.75 -25.99 0.54
CA ILE A 276 -7.17 -25.25 -0.58
C ILE A 276 -6.49 -26.22 -1.56
N ASP A 277 -5.59 -27.07 -1.08
CA ASP A 277 -4.81 -27.98 -1.93
C ASP A 277 -5.69 -28.92 -2.76
N LEU A 278 -6.77 -29.44 -2.17
CA LEU A 278 -7.76 -30.27 -2.88
C LEU A 278 -8.37 -29.54 -4.09
N HIS A 279 -8.73 -28.26 -3.96
CA HIS A 279 -9.30 -27.48 -5.06
C HIS A 279 -8.22 -27.06 -6.07
N LEU A 280 -6.98 -26.81 -5.62
CA LEU A 280 -5.87 -26.50 -6.53
C LEU A 280 -5.50 -27.69 -7.42
N GLU A 281 -5.67 -28.93 -6.97
CA GLU A 281 -5.50 -30.10 -7.84
C GLU A 281 -6.48 -30.08 -9.02
N VAL A 282 -7.75 -29.75 -8.77
CA VAL A 282 -8.76 -29.57 -9.83
C VAL A 282 -8.37 -28.41 -10.74
N ALA A 283 -7.99 -27.26 -10.18
CA ALA A 283 -7.59 -26.07 -10.93
C ALA A 283 -6.42 -26.35 -11.87
N ARG A 284 -5.41 -27.11 -11.42
CA ARG A 284 -4.27 -27.53 -12.23
C ARG A 284 -4.68 -28.49 -13.36
N ARG A 285 -5.59 -29.44 -13.11
CA ARG A 285 -6.14 -30.32 -14.17
C ARG A 285 -6.88 -29.53 -15.24
N LEU A 286 -7.72 -28.58 -14.82
CA LEU A 286 -8.50 -27.72 -15.71
C LEU A 286 -7.67 -26.59 -16.35
N LYS A 287 -6.45 -26.35 -15.87
CA LYS A 287 -5.56 -25.25 -16.29
C LYS A 287 -6.22 -23.88 -16.14
N LYS A 288 -6.99 -23.70 -15.07
CA LYS A 288 -7.68 -22.46 -14.71
C LYS A 288 -7.14 -21.94 -13.39
N PRO A 289 -7.08 -20.61 -13.17
CA PRO A 289 -6.78 -20.05 -11.85
C PRO A 289 -7.84 -20.43 -10.83
N ALA A 290 -7.51 -20.34 -9.54
CA ALA A 290 -8.45 -20.49 -8.44
C ALA A 290 -8.32 -19.34 -7.44
N VAL A 291 -9.45 -18.92 -6.87
CA VAL A 291 -9.55 -17.84 -5.89
C VAL A 291 -10.35 -18.33 -4.69
N MET A 292 -9.84 -18.07 -3.48
CA MET A 292 -10.59 -18.31 -2.25
C MET A 292 -11.44 -17.08 -1.92
N GLU A 293 -12.65 -17.01 -2.47
CA GLU A 293 -13.43 -15.75 -2.51
C GLU A 293 -14.15 -15.39 -1.21
N GLU A 294 -14.28 -16.34 -0.28
CA GLU A 294 -14.70 -16.05 1.08
C GLU A 294 -13.94 -16.92 2.06
N PHE A 295 -13.46 -16.29 3.13
CA PHE A 295 -13.00 -16.98 4.32
C PHE A 295 -13.05 -16.02 5.50
N GLY A 296 -13.35 -16.53 6.69
CA GLY A 296 -13.45 -15.72 7.91
C GLY A 296 -12.87 -16.46 9.11
N PHE A 297 -12.42 -15.69 10.10
CA PHE A 297 -12.06 -16.20 11.41
C PHE A 297 -12.50 -15.21 12.49
N PRO A 298 -13.22 -15.65 13.55
CA PRO A 298 -13.75 -14.75 14.57
C PRO A 298 -12.67 -13.94 15.30
N ARG A 299 -13.07 -12.82 15.95
CA ARG A 299 -12.19 -12.14 16.91
C ARG A 299 -11.91 -13.05 18.11
N ASP A 300 -10.86 -12.74 18.85
CA ASP A 300 -10.37 -13.56 19.94
C ASP A 300 -11.48 -13.78 21.00
N ASN A 301 -11.53 -14.99 21.56
CA ASN A 301 -12.56 -15.44 22.52
C ASN A 301 -14.00 -15.36 22.00
N HIS A 302 -14.18 -15.35 20.67
CA HIS A 302 -15.49 -15.29 20.02
C HIS A 302 -16.31 -14.07 20.46
N LEU A 303 -15.61 -12.94 20.66
CA LEU A 303 -16.20 -11.63 20.91
C LEU A 303 -16.41 -10.88 19.59
N TYR A 304 -17.22 -9.81 19.62
CA TYR A 304 -17.62 -9.08 18.42
C TYR A 304 -17.29 -7.58 18.50
N THR A 305 -16.95 -7.09 19.68
CA THR A 305 -16.68 -5.67 19.93
C THR A 305 -15.30 -5.28 19.40
N LEU A 306 -15.14 -4.00 19.03
CA LEU A 306 -13.89 -3.51 18.41
C LEU A 306 -12.68 -3.54 19.36
N ASP A 307 -12.91 -3.53 20.67
CA ASP A 307 -11.86 -3.66 21.69
C ASP A 307 -11.37 -5.11 21.86
N ALA A 308 -12.12 -6.09 21.35
CA ALA A 308 -11.67 -7.47 21.32
C ALA A 308 -10.48 -7.62 20.36
N PRO A 309 -9.37 -8.27 20.78
CA PRO A 309 -8.21 -8.47 19.92
C PRO A 309 -8.50 -9.37 18.72
N THR A 310 -7.66 -9.27 17.69
CA THR A 310 -7.72 -10.08 16.46
C THR A 310 -6.48 -10.97 16.30
N SER A 311 -5.82 -11.35 17.39
CA SER A 311 -4.51 -12.03 17.35
C SER A 311 -4.60 -13.41 16.70
N LEU A 312 -5.65 -14.18 17.01
CA LEU A 312 -5.88 -15.51 16.44
C LEU A 312 -6.30 -15.42 14.97
N ARG A 313 -7.14 -14.43 14.63
CA ARG A 313 -7.49 -14.10 13.25
C ARG A 313 -6.25 -13.74 12.44
N ASP A 314 -5.38 -12.89 12.96
CA ASP A 314 -4.15 -12.47 12.29
C ASP A 314 -3.22 -13.65 12.03
N ALA A 315 -3.10 -14.57 12.98
CA ALA A 315 -2.32 -15.80 12.80
C ALA A 315 -2.93 -16.70 11.70
N TYR A 316 -4.24 -16.87 11.68
CA TYR A 316 -4.95 -17.63 10.64
C TYR A 316 -4.83 -16.97 9.25
N TYR A 317 -5.07 -15.66 9.16
CA TYR A 317 -5.02 -14.88 7.91
C TYR A 317 -3.59 -14.87 7.35
N LYS A 318 -2.58 -14.77 8.22
CA LYS A 318 -1.18 -14.85 7.82
C LYS A 318 -0.88 -16.18 7.12
N ALA A 319 -1.35 -17.31 7.66
CA ALA A 319 -1.13 -18.62 7.04
C ALA A 319 -1.76 -18.72 5.64
N VAL A 320 -2.97 -18.15 5.46
CA VAL A 320 -3.63 -18.04 4.15
C VAL A 320 -2.82 -17.15 3.20
N PHE A 321 -2.43 -15.95 3.63
CA PHE A 321 -1.72 -14.99 2.79
C PHE A 321 -0.32 -15.47 2.40
N GLU A 322 0.38 -16.20 3.27
CA GLU A 322 1.66 -16.83 2.95
C GLU A 322 1.53 -17.85 1.82
N LYS A 323 0.43 -18.61 1.78
CA LYS A 323 0.17 -19.57 0.70
C LYS A 323 -0.06 -18.86 -0.64
N ILE A 324 -0.77 -17.73 -0.64
CA ILE A 324 -0.97 -16.90 -1.85
C ILE A 324 0.33 -16.25 -2.29
N LEU A 325 1.12 -15.71 -1.36
CA LEU A 325 2.42 -15.12 -1.66
C LEU A 325 3.39 -16.16 -2.26
N LYS A 326 3.37 -17.38 -1.72
CA LYS A 326 4.13 -18.51 -2.28
C LYS A 326 3.67 -18.82 -3.71
N ALA A 327 2.36 -18.95 -3.93
CA ALA A 327 1.80 -19.18 -5.26
C ALA A 327 2.18 -18.08 -6.27
N SER A 328 2.17 -16.81 -5.85
CA SER A 328 2.60 -15.67 -6.68
C SER A 328 4.07 -15.79 -7.11
N LYS A 329 4.97 -16.13 -6.16
CA LYS A 329 6.41 -16.33 -6.45
C LYS A 329 6.66 -17.52 -7.38
N GLU A 330 5.90 -18.58 -7.22
CA GLU A 330 6.00 -19.82 -8.01
C GLU A 330 5.22 -19.77 -9.33
N LYS A 331 4.42 -18.70 -9.54
CA LYS A 331 3.47 -18.57 -10.65
C LYS A 331 2.47 -19.74 -10.73
N ASP A 332 2.01 -20.21 -9.57
CA ASP A 332 1.03 -21.30 -9.43
C ASP A 332 -0.41 -20.78 -9.60
N VAL A 333 -1.38 -21.70 -9.60
CA VAL A 333 -2.80 -21.45 -9.94
C VAL A 333 -3.62 -20.72 -8.87
N LEU A 334 -3.16 -20.63 -7.61
CA LEU A 334 -3.85 -19.88 -6.56
C LEU A 334 -3.62 -18.37 -6.75
N ALA A 335 -4.63 -17.69 -7.28
CA ALA A 335 -4.52 -16.30 -7.74
C ALA A 335 -4.93 -15.27 -6.67
N GLY A 336 -5.66 -15.63 -5.63
CA GLY A 336 -6.00 -14.66 -4.59
C GLY A 336 -6.98 -15.17 -3.57
N CYS A 337 -7.34 -14.28 -2.64
CA CYS A 337 -8.44 -14.49 -1.73
C CYS A 337 -9.18 -13.19 -1.42
N ASN A 338 -10.44 -13.32 -1.00
CA ASN A 338 -11.22 -12.23 -0.42
C ASN A 338 -11.66 -12.65 0.99
N PHE A 339 -11.26 -11.89 2.00
CA PHE A 339 -11.72 -12.16 3.36
C PHE A 339 -13.17 -11.72 3.52
N TRP A 340 -13.90 -12.44 4.35
CA TRP A 340 -15.21 -12.07 4.85
C TRP A 340 -15.04 -11.42 6.21
N ALA A 341 -15.44 -10.16 6.43
CA ALA A 341 -15.89 -9.18 5.44
C ALA A 341 -15.37 -7.78 5.79
N TRP A 342 -15.54 -6.80 4.90
CA TRP A 342 -15.16 -5.43 5.17
C TRP A 342 -16.12 -4.80 6.19
N GLY A 343 -15.64 -4.55 7.41
CA GLY A 343 -16.34 -3.75 8.43
C GLY A 343 -16.01 -2.26 8.33
N GLY A 344 -14.75 -1.97 7.99
CA GLY A 344 -14.30 -0.62 7.69
C GLY A 344 -14.60 0.37 8.81
N PHE A 345 -15.13 1.54 8.44
CA PHE A 345 -15.51 2.61 9.37
C PHE A 345 -16.86 2.39 10.06
N GLY A 346 -17.57 1.30 9.75
CA GLY A 346 -18.86 1.00 10.39
C GLY A 346 -18.69 0.68 11.87
N ARG A 347 -19.68 1.06 12.69
CA ARG A 347 -19.67 0.82 14.14
C ARG A 347 -20.98 0.15 14.57
N PRO A 348 -20.96 -1.17 14.85
CA PRO A 348 -22.18 -1.88 15.21
C PRO A 348 -22.75 -1.34 16.52
N GLN A 349 -24.06 -1.10 16.54
CA GLN A 349 -24.79 -0.64 17.73
C GLN A 349 -25.48 -1.79 18.47
N HIS A 350 -25.71 -2.89 17.76
CA HIS A 350 -26.40 -4.08 18.22
C HIS A 350 -25.61 -5.32 17.86
N GLU A 351 -25.80 -6.40 18.63
CA GLU A 351 -25.17 -7.69 18.36
C GLU A 351 -25.62 -8.26 17.01
N PHE A 352 -26.89 -8.16 16.66
CA PHE A 352 -27.41 -8.49 15.33
C PHE A 352 -27.84 -7.22 14.63
N TRP A 353 -27.62 -7.13 13.32
CA TRP A 353 -27.95 -5.93 12.55
C TRP A 353 -29.44 -5.58 12.67
N GLN A 354 -29.72 -4.31 12.94
CA GLN A 354 -31.06 -3.74 12.87
C GLN A 354 -31.13 -2.66 11.80
N LYS A 355 -32.34 -2.40 11.29
CA LYS A 355 -32.57 -1.32 10.33
C LYS A 355 -32.05 0.01 10.87
N GLY A 356 -31.12 0.61 10.14
CA GLY A 356 -30.49 1.88 10.50
C GLY A 356 -29.10 1.73 11.12
N ASP A 357 -28.72 0.52 11.52
CA ASP A 357 -27.33 0.23 11.90
C ASP A 357 -26.40 0.31 10.69
N ASP A 358 -25.15 0.65 10.97
CA ASP A 358 -24.08 0.55 9.98
C ASP A 358 -23.98 -0.87 9.41
N TYR A 359 -23.83 -0.96 8.10
CA TYR A 359 -23.41 -2.21 7.46
C TYR A 359 -21.94 -2.47 7.79
N VAL A 360 -21.63 -3.64 8.38
CA VAL A 360 -20.26 -4.02 8.77
C VAL A 360 -19.81 -5.33 8.13
N GLY A 361 -20.52 -5.82 7.11
CA GLY A 361 -20.12 -6.99 6.33
C GLY A 361 -20.66 -8.32 6.87
N ASP A 362 -20.80 -8.50 8.18
CA ASP A 362 -21.51 -9.66 8.73
C ASP A 362 -23.02 -9.56 8.39
N PRO A 363 -23.65 -10.61 7.82
CA PRO A 363 -25.08 -10.62 7.48
C PRO A 363 -25.99 -10.36 8.68
N ALA A 364 -27.25 -9.96 8.42
CA ALA A 364 -28.16 -9.52 9.48
C ALA A 364 -28.52 -10.61 10.52
N GLN A 365 -28.35 -11.87 10.17
CA GLN A 365 -28.55 -13.04 11.03
C GLN A 365 -27.31 -13.46 11.81
N GLU A 366 -26.17 -12.79 11.61
CA GLU A 366 -24.90 -13.05 12.29
C GLU A 366 -24.51 -11.90 13.22
N GLU A 367 -23.65 -12.22 14.19
CA GLU A 367 -23.16 -11.22 15.14
C GLU A 367 -22.27 -10.18 14.44
N GLN A 368 -22.57 -8.90 14.64
CA GLN A 368 -21.93 -7.79 13.95
C GLN A 368 -20.53 -7.53 14.53
N GLY A 369 -19.49 -7.92 13.80
CA GLY A 369 -18.11 -7.97 14.29
C GLY A 369 -17.55 -9.39 14.40
N LEU A 370 -18.35 -10.42 14.08
CA LEU A 370 -17.92 -11.81 14.07
C LEU A 370 -16.72 -12.00 13.15
N ASN A 371 -16.89 -11.82 11.84
CA ASN A 371 -15.81 -11.95 10.87
C ASN A 371 -15.38 -10.60 10.28
N ALA A 372 -16.14 -9.53 10.51
CA ALA A 372 -15.81 -8.20 10.04
C ALA A 372 -14.39 -7.75 10.45
N VAL A 373 -13.68 -7.16 9.48
CA VAL A 373 -12.40 -6.48 9.67
C VAL A 373 -12.64 -4.98 9.65
N PHE A 374 -12.42 -4.32 10.79
CA PHE A 374 -12.58 -2.87 10.95
C PHE A 374 -11.28 -2.13 10.62
N ASP A 375 -11.40 -0.82 10.35
CA ASP A 375 -10.26 0.07 10.06
C ASP A 375 -9.22 0.13 11.20
N THR A 376 -9.64 -0.17 12.43
CA THR A 376 -8.80 -0.16 13.64
C THR A 376 -8.15 -1.51 13.95
N ASP A 377 -8.46 -2.58 13.21
CA ASP A 377 -7.95 -3.92 13.52
C ASP A 377 -6.46 -4.06 13.15
N SER A 378 -5.69 -4.81 13.95
CA SER A 378 -4.31 -5.14 13.60
C SER A 378 -4.22 -5.93 12.28
N THR A 379 -5.30 -6.61 11.90
CA THR A 379 -5.47 -7.31 10.62
C THR A 379 -5.23 -6.40 9.41
N ILE A 380 -5.54 -5.09 9.48
CA ILE A 380 -5.28 -4.15 8.38
C ILE A 380 -3.79 -4.05 8.05
N SER A 381 -2.92 -4.01 9.07
CA SER A 381 -1.47 -3.97 8.87
C SER A 381 -0.96 -5.23 8.19
N LEU A 382 -1.54 -6.38 8.54
CA LEU A 382 -1.23 -7.66 7.91
C LEU A 382 -1.65 -7.67 6.43
N ILE A 383 -2.90 -7.29 6.12
CA ILE A 383 -3.41 -7.22 4.74
C ILE A 383 -2.54 -6.30 3.90
N LYS A 384 -2.23 -5.10 4.40
CA LYS A 384 -1.36 -4.13 3.74
C LYS A 384 0.00 -4.73 3.39
N LYS A 385 0.65 -5.38 4.35
CA LYS A 385 1.95 -6.04 4.16
C LYS A 385 1.90 -7.04 3.01
N TYR A 386 0.92 -7.96 3.01
CA TYR A 386 0.85 -9.00 1.98
C TYR A 386 0.45 -8.45 0.61
N ASN A 387 -0.45 -7.47 0.52
CA ASN A 387 -0.77 -6.83 -0.76
C ASN A 387 0.43 -6.08 -1.36
N SER A 388 1.24 -5.39 -0.55
CA SER A 388 2.49 -4.77 -1.02
C SER A 388 3.48 -5.81 -1.55
N LEU A 389 3.64 -6.94 -0.83
CA LEU A 389 4.49 -8.05 -1.25
C LEU A 389 3.98 -8.71 -2.56
N LEU A 390 2.67 -8.85 -2.74
CA LEU A 390 2.07 -9.44 -3.95
C LEU A 390 2.22 -8.52 -5.18
N ARG A 391 2.20 -7.20 -4.97
CA ARG A 391 2.33 -6.20 -6.04
C ARG A 391 3.77 -5.82 -6.36
N ASN A 392 4.74 -6.29 -5.59
CA ASN A 392 6.10 -5.76 -5.58
C ASN A 392 6.12 -4.22 -5.40
N ARG A 393 5.15 -3.64 -4.69
CA ARG A 393 5.15 -2.21 -4.36
C ARG A 393 6.04 -1.98 -3.13
N PRO A 394 6.93 -0.98 -3.15
CA PRO A 394 7.68 -0.62 -1.96
C PRO A 394 6.75 -0.17 -0.83
N VAL A 395 7.01 -0.62 0.40
CA VAL A 395 6.35 -0.07 1.59
C VAL A 395 7.14 1.14 2.05
N LEU A 396 6.59 2.33 1.80
CA LEU A 396 7.16 3.58 2.30
C LEU A 396 6.90 3.74 3.80
N ALA A 397 7.76 4.50 4.47
CA ALA A 397 7.60 4.91 5.86
C ALA A 397 6.34 5.76 6.05
N ASP A 398 5.98 6.56 5.04
CA ASP A 398 4.66 7.18 4.99
C ASP A 398 3.66 6.35 4.19
N ILE A 399 2.74 5.72 4.92
CA ILE A 399 1.66 4.92 4.36
C ILE A 399 0.56 5.74 3.68
N HIS A 400 0.55 7.06 3.91
CA HIS A 400 -0.35 8.04 3.31
C HIS A 400 0.40 8.97 2.33
N ALA A 401 1.63 8.59 1.94
CA ALA A 401 2.44 9.34 0.99
C ALA A 401 1.62 9.72 -0.25
N LEU A 402 1.74 10.98 -0.66
CA LEU A 402 1.03 11.47 -1.84
C LEU A 402 1.43 10.66 -3.08
N PRO A 403 0.55 10.53 -4.09
CA PRO A 403 0.86 9.79 -5.31
C PRO A 403 2.18 10.20 -5.97
N GLN A 404 2.49 11.50 -5.98
CA GLN A 404 3.75 12.03 -6.52
C GLN A 404 4.98 11.64 -5.67
N THR A 405 4.83 11.44 -4.36
CA THR A 405 5.89 10.97 -3.45
C THR A 405 6.19 9.50 -3.70
N VAL A 406 5.14 8.68 -3.86
CA VAL A 406 5.28 7.28 -4.28
C VAL A 406 5.96 7.21 -5.65
N ALA A 407 5.54 8.06 -6.59
CA ALA A 407 6.14 8.14 -7.92
C ALA A 407 7.62 8.54 -7.89
N LEU A 408 8.04 9.43 -6.98
CA LEU A 408 9.46 9.76 -6.79
C LEU A 408 10.25 8.51 -6.36
N TYR A 409 9.76 7.76 -5.37
CA TYR A 409 10.44 6.55 -4.90
C TYR A 409 10.57 5.49 -6.00
N GLU A 410 9.48 5.22 -6.74
CA GLU A 410 9.48 4.30 -7.88
C GLU A 410 10.42 4.77 -9.00
N ARG A 411 10.46 6.08 -9.27
CA ARG A 411 11.37 6.69 -10.24
C ARG A 411 12.82 6.50 -9.81
N MET A 412 13.15 6.68 -8.54
CA MET A 412 14.50 6.45 -8.02
C MET A 412 14.92 4.98 -8.16
N LEU A 413 14.02 4.03 -7.87
CA LEU A 413 14.29 2.59 -8.12
C LEU A 413 14.58 2.31 -9.59
N LYS A 414 13.84 2.96 -10.51
CA LYS A 414 14.07 2.82 -11.95
C LYS A 414 15.41 3.41 -12.37
N LEU A 415 15.74 4.62 -11.91
CA LEU A 415 16.98 5.32 -12.24
C LEU A 415 18.22 4.60 -11.70
N MET A 416 18.12 3.98 -10.51
CA MET A 416 19.16 3.12 -9.95
C MET A 416 19.48 1.89 -10.82
N ASN A 417 18.59 1.49 -11.74
CA ASN A 417 18.92 0.47 -12.75
C ASN A 417 19.70 1.04 -13.95
N LYS A 418 19.65 2.35 -14.18
CA LYS A 418 20.34 3.05 -15.28
C LYS A 418 21.75 3.46 -14.86
N GLY A 419 21.93 3.94 -13.63
CA GLY A 419 23.21 4.43 -13.12
C GLY A 419 23.08 5.08 -11.75
N ILE A 420 24.12 5.81 -11.37
CA ILE A 420 24.27 6.55 -10.12
C ILE A 420 24.06 8.03 -10.45
N MET A 421 23.02 8.63 -9.87
CA MET A 421 22.79 10.06 -10.02
C MET A 421 23.86 10.85 -9.28
N PHE A 422 24.46 11.84 -9.94
CA PHE A 422 25.37 12.78 -9.30
C PHE A 422 24.60 13.89 -8.59
N GLY A 423 24.99 14.18 -7.35
CA GLY A 423 24.40 15.23 -6.53
C GLY A 423 25.41 16.22 -5.99
N HIS A 424 24.94 17.45 -5.76
CA HIS A 424 25.74 18.53 -5.17
C HIS A 424 24.86 19.37 -4.22
N GLN A 425 25.40 19.68 -3.04
CA GLN A 425 24.74 20.50 -2.02
C GLN A 425 24.74 21.99 -2.39
N ASP A 426 23.61 22.67 -2.21
CA ASP A 426 23.39 24.11 -2.44
C ASP A 426 23.71 24.61 -3.87
N ASP A 427 23.81 23.69 -4.84
CA ASP A 427 24.41 23.91 -6.16
C ASP A 427 23.92 25.16 -6.93
N PRO A 428 22.61 25.44 -7.04
CA PRO A 428 22.16 26.64 -7.76
C PRO A 428 22.05 27.88 -6.87
N ALA A 429 22.28 27.77 -5.56
CA ALA A 429 22.21 28.91 -4.64
C ALA A 429 23.45 29.79 -4.73
N TYR A 430 24.62 29.16 -4.77
CA TYR A 430 25.91 29.81 -4.86
C TYR A 430 26.98 28.82 -5.34
N GLY A 431 28.16 29.32 -5.65
CA GLY A 431 29.34 28.51 -5.93
C GLY A 431 30.60 29.13 -5.33
N HIS A 432 31.78 28.65 -5.72
CA HIS A 432 33.05 29.04 -5.11
C HIS A 432 33.31 30.57 -5.13
N SER A 433 32.75 31.30 -6.10
CA SER A 433 33.01 32.75 -6.28
C SER A 433 31.78 33.60 -6.57
N TRP A 434 30.57 33.06 -6.44
CA TRP A 434 29.32 33.76 -6.78
C TRP A 434 28.19 33.33 -5.84
N TYR A 435 27.17 34.18 -5.71
CA TYR A 435 25.99 33.93 -4.86
C TYR A 435 24.73 34.49 -5.52
N GLY A 436 23.65 33.71 -5.54
CA GLY A 436 22.31 34.17 -5.96
C GLY A 436 22.16 34.46 -7.45
N GLU A 437 23.08 34.01 -8.30
CA GLU A 437 22.99 34.22 -9.74
C GLU A 437 22.01 33.24 -10.39
N LYS A 438 21.06 33.79 -11.16
CA LYS A 438 20.02 32.99 -11.82
C LYS A 438 20.62 32.09 -12.89
N ASP A 439 20.14 30.85 -12.93
CA ASP A 439 20.52 29.82 -13.91
C ASP A 439 22.03 29.49 -13.93
N ARG A 440 22.67 29.56 -12.75
CA ARG A 440 24.09 29.24 -12.55
C ARG A 440 24.27 28.05 -11.61
N SER A 441 25.41 27.37 -11.73
CA SER A 441 25.86 26.23 -10.92
C SER A 441 27.35 25.99 -11.28
N ASP A 442 28.23 25.75 -10.31
CA ASP A 442 29.64 25.41 -10.62
C ASP A 442 29.72 24.08 -11.40
N VAL A 443 28.83 23.12 -11.10
CA VAL A 443 28.70 21.85 -11.85
C VAL A 443 28.32 22.13 -13.30
N LYS A 444 27.32 23.00 -13.52
CA LYS A 444 26.85 23.36 -14.87
C LYS A 444 27.90 24.16 -15.64
N ASP A 445 28.63 25.05 -14.97
CA ASP A 445 29.66 25.88 -15.62
C ASP A 445 30.82 25.02 -16.17
N ILE A 446 31.05 23.82 -15.62
CA ILE A 446 32.05 22.85 -16.12
C ILE A 446 31.44 21.87 -17.14
N THR A 447 30.29 21.28 -16.81
CA THR A 447 29.74 20.11 -17.52
C THR A 447 28.68 20.48 -18.57
N GLY A 448 28.15 21.70 -18.50
CA GLY A 448 27.00 22.15 -19.30
C GLY A 448 25.65 21.68 -18.76
N GLN A 449 25.60 20.99 -17.62
CA GLN A 449 24.38 20.42 -17.05
C GLN A 449 24.30 20.59 -15.52
N TYR A 450 23.09 20.70 -14.98
CA TYR A 450 22.88 20.63 -13.53
C TYR A 450 23.12 19.21 -12.98
N PRO A 451 23.43 19.06 -11.69
CA PRO A 451 23.40 17.76 -11.03
C PRO A 451 21.99 17.14 -11.10
N ALA A 452 21.93 15.82 -11.06
CA ALA A 452 20.67 15.08 -11.03
C ALA A 452 19.95 15.21 -9.67
N VAL A 453 20.73 15.32 -8.59
CA VAL A 453 20.25 15.51 -7.22
C VAL A 453 20.78 16.84 -6.68
N THR A 454 19.92 17.65 -6.06
CA THR A 454 20.35 18.87 -5.36
C THR A 454 20.07 18.72 -3.88
N GLY A 455 21.13 18.88 -3.08
CA GLY A 455 21.05 18.92 -1.64
C GLY A 455 20.75 20.32 -1.12
N TRP A 456 20.00 20.41 -0.03
CA TRP A 456 19.61 21.66 0.63
C TRP A 456 19.73 21.51 2.15
N GLU A 457 19.91 22.61 2.86
CA GLU A 457 20.07 22.62 4.31
C GLU A 457 19.09 23.59 4.97
N ILE A 458 18.30 23.12 5.95
CA ILE A 458 17.23 23.94 6.56
C ILE A 458 17.50 24.42 7.99
N GLY A 459 18.69 24.22 8.57
CA GLY A 459 19.02 24.70 9.92
C GLY A 459 18.76 26.21 10.05
N HIS A 460 18.28 26.61 11.24
CA HIS A 460 17.63 27.88 11.56
C HIS A 460 16.15 28.02 11.15
N ILE A 461 15.55 27.12 10.36
CA ILE A 461 14.10 27.17 10.10
C ILE A 461 13.30 27.02 11.40
N GLU A 462 13.81 26.20 12.32
CA GLU A 462 13.21 25.87 13.59
C GLU A 462 13.17 27.03 14.58
N ILE A 463 14.09 27.99 14.45
CA ILE A 463 14.07 29.24 15.22
C ILE A 463 13.26 30.34 14.53
N GLY A 464 12.82 30.11 13.28
CA GLY A 464 12.03 31.07 12.50
C GLY A 464 12.86 32.17 11.85
N ALA A 465 14.13 31.88 11.52
CA ALA A 465 14.98 32.81 10.78
C ALA A 465 14.51 32.97 9.33
N GLU A 466 14.89 34.07 8.68
CA GLU A 466 14.59 34.32 7.25
C GLU A 466 15.51 33.53 6.30
N TYR A 467 16.69 33.14 6.78
CA TYR A 467 17.72 32.42 6.04
C TYR A 467 18.32 31.29 6.89
N ASN A 468 18.84 30.27 6.22
CA ASN A 468 19.47 29.12 6.88
C ASN A 468 20.85 29.46 7.47
N LEU A 469 21.50 28.51 8.15
CA LEU A 469 22.84 28.72 8.73
C LEU A 469 23.95 29.10 7.74
N ASP A 470 23.76 28.84 6.44
CA ASP A 470 24.69 29.21 5.36
C ASP A 470 24.26 30.49 4.60
N SER A 471 23.35 31.27 5.19
CA SER A 471 22.87 32.55 4.64
C SER A 471 22.06 32.43 3.34
N ILE A 472 21.41 31.30 3.07
CA ILE A 472 20.43 31.15 1.97
C ILE A 472 19.04 31.51 2.51
N TYR A 473 18.39 32.52 1.93
CA TYR A 473 17.00 32.85 2.27
C TYR A 473 16.07 31.66 1.96
N PHE A 474 15.20 31.31 2.91
CA PHE A 474 14.25 30.20 2.70
C PHE A 474 13.28 30.48 1.55
N SER A 475 12.96 31.74 1.26
CA SER A 475 12.18 32.13 0.09
C SER A 475 12.88 31.76 -1.23
N ASP A 476 14.19 32.03 -1.33
CA ASP A 476 15.00 31.66 -2.48
C ASP A 476 15.19 30.14 -2.57
N MET A 477 15.43 29.48 -1.45
CA MET A 477 15.54 28.03 -1.40
C MET A 477 14.27 27.35 -1.93
N LYS A 478 13.09 27.77 -1.48
CA LYS A 478 11.81 27.23 -1.98
C LYS A 478 11.64 27.45 -3.48
N ARG A 479 12.01 28.64 -3.99
CA ARG A 479 12.01 28.92 -5.43
C ARG A 479 12.95 27.97 -6.17
N MET A 480 14.17 27.76 -5.68
CA MET A 480 15.15 26.90 -6.33
C MET A 480 14.79 25.41 -6.25
N ILE A 481 14.23 24.93 -5.14
CA ILE A 481 13.65 23.58 -5.00
C ILE A 481 12.60 23.33 -6.10
N ARG A 482 11.71 24.30 -6.33
CA ARG A 482 10.73 24.26 -7.41
C ARG A 482 11.42 24.20 -8.78
N GLU A 483 12.41 25.04 -9.03
CA GLU A 483 13.14 25.05 -10.29
C GLU A 483 13.88 23.73 -10.55
N VAL A 484 14.45 23.09 -9.53
CA VAL A 484 15.05 21.75 -9.63
C VAL A 484 13.99 20.72 -9.97
N HIS A 485 12.85 20.75 -9.28
CA HIS A 485 11.72 19.84 -9.53
C HIS A 485 11.18 19.98 -10.96
N GLU A 486 10.99 21.20 -11.45
CA GLU A 486 10.50 21.50 -12.80
C GLU A 486 11.48 21.04 -13.90
N ARG A 487 12.78 21.04 -13.62
CA ARG A 487 13.82 20.46 -14.51
C ARG A 487 13.83 18.92 -14.48
N GLY A 488 13.07 18.30 -13.57
CA GLY A 488 13.03 16.86 -13.35
C GLY A 488 14.08 16.36 -12.35
N GLY A 489 14.78 17.26 -11.65
CA GLY A 489 15.77 16.92 -10.64
C GLY A 489 15.14 16.41 -9.35
N ILE A 490 15.96 15.85 -8.47
CA ILE A 490 15.54 15.34 -7.16
C ILE A 490 16.10 16.25 -6.08
N ASN A 491 15.23 16.67 -5.15
CA ASN A 491 15.63 17.47 -3.99
C ASN A 491 15.83 16.57 -2.77
N THR A 492 16.97 16.71 -2.10
CA THR A 492 17.24 16.11 -0.78
C THR A 492 17.58 17.22 0.21
N ILE A 493 17.10 17.11 1.45
CA ILE A 493 17.16 18.18 2.44
C ILE A 493 17.74 17.62 3.75
N SER A 494 18.82 18.21 4.22
CA SER A 494 19.43 17.97 5.54
C SER A 494 18.97 19.02 6.56
N TRP A 495 19.17 18.74 7.86
CA TRP A 495 18.82 19.66 8.93
C TRP A 495 19.86 19.66 10.05
N HIS A 496 20.66 20.73 10.10
CA HIS A 496 21.54 21.12 11.19
C HIS A 496 20.80 22.03 12.19
N GLY A 497 19.75 21.49 12.82
CA GLY A 497 18.94 22.24 13.78
C GLY A 497 19.68 22.62 15.05
N ASP A 498 19.40 23.81 15.55
CA ASP A 498 20.00 24.34 16.77
C ASP A 498 19.68 23.48 18.01
N ASN A 499 20.64 23.41 18.91
CA ASN A 499 20.51 22.77 20.21
C ASN A 499 19.53 23.56 21.08
N ILE A 500 18.31 23.05 21.24
CA ILE A 500 17.26 23.72 22.01
C ILE A 500 17.60 23.93 23.50
N ALA A 501 18.47 23.11 24.07
CA ALA A 501 18.83 23.21 25.48
C ALA A 501 19.73 24.42 25.76
N THR A 502 20.52 24.85 24.78
CA THR A 502 21.49 25.95 24.93
C THR A 502 21.20 27.14 24.03
N GLY A 503 20.37 26.98 23.00
CA GLY A 503 20.12 27.97 21.95
C GLY A 503 21.30 28.20 21.01
N LYS A 504 22.24 27.25 20.93
CA LYS A 504 23.42 27.31 20.04
C LYS A 504 23.29 26.34 18.88
N THR A 505 24.31 26.32 18.03
CA THR A 505 24.38 25.50 16.81
C THR A 505 24.25 23.99 17.06
N ALA A 506 24.00 23.23 15.99
CA ALA A 506 24.04 21.75 15.96
C ALA A 506 25.30 21.12 16.60
N TRP A 507 26.46 21.80 16.49
CA TRP A 507 27.75 21.35 17.04
C TRP A 507 27.94 21.62 18.54
N ASP A 508 26.96 22.23 19.23
CA ASP A 508 27.07 22.44 20.68
C ASP A 508 26.83 21.14 21.46
N CYS A 509 27.91 20.40 21.66
CA CYS A 509 27.96 19.11 22.35
C CYS A 509 28.33 19.23 23.83
N ALA A 510 28.12 20.39 24.47
CA ALA A 510 28.49 20.61 25.86
C ALA A 510 27.68 19.76 26.86
N GLN A 511 26.55 19.19 26.43
CA GLN A 511 25.64 18.36 27.23
C GLN A 511 25.35 17.03 26.52
N ASP A 512 25.28 15.94 27.28
CA ASP A 512 24.91 14.59 26.82
C ASP A 512 23.45 14.23 27.15
N THR A 513 22.63 15.24 27.47
CA THR A 513 21.22 15.08 27.88
C THR A 513 20.24 15.76 26.93
N VAL A 514 20.71 16.38 25.85
CA VAL A 514 19.87 17.19 24.94
C VAL A 514 18.75 16.35 24.36
N VAL A 515 19.06 15.18 23.79
CA VAL A 515 18.04 14.28 23.22
C VAL A 515 17.05 13.85 24.31
N ARG A 516 17.52 13.36 25.46
CA ARG A 516 16.66 12.96 26.58
C ARG A 516 15.71 14.07 27.03
N SER A 517 16.15 15.31 26.98
CA SER A 517 15.34 16.47 27.36
C SER A 517 14.26 16.83 26.32
N ILE A 518 14.43 16.40 25.06
CA ILE A 518 13.50 16.59 23.95
C ILE A 518 12.42 15.49 23.90
N LEU A 519 12.77 14.26 24.28
CA LEU A 519 11.83 13.13 24.23
C LEU A 519 10.59 13.37 25.13
N PRO A 520 9.47 12.66 24.90
CA PRO A 520 8.24 12.84 25.69
C PRO A 520 8.49 12.78 27.20
N GLY A 521 7.98 13.78 27.93
CA GLY A 521 8.21 13.96 29.36
C GLY A 521 9.50 14.74 29.71
N GLY A 522 10.35 15.04 28.73
CA GLY A 522 11.52 15.90 28.88
C GLY A 522 11.16 17.39 28.92
N MET A 523 12.01 18.19 29.59
CA MET A 523 11.75 19.61 29.84
C MET A 523 11.73 20.50 28.58
N HIS A 524 12.35 20.04 27.48
CA HIS A 524 12.40 20.75 26.20
C HIS A 524 11.42 20.16 25.16
N HIS A 525 10.60 19.16 25.52
CA HIS A 525 9.71 18.48 24.60
C HIS A 525 8.78 19.44 23.83
N GLU A 526 7.99 20.24 24.54
CA GLU A 526 7.04 21.19 23.91
C GLU A 526 7.75 22.21 23.02
N GLY A 527 8.92 22.71 23.45
CA GLY A 527 9.72 23.64 22.66
C GLY A 527 10.22 23.00 21.37
N PHE A 528 10.62 21.73 21.42
CA PHE A 528 11.12 21.01 20.26
C PHE A 528 9.97 20.60 19.32
N ILE A 529 8.78 20.30 19.84
CA ILE A 529 7.58 20.15 19.01
C ILE A 529 7.30 21.43 18.23
N ALA A 530 7.47 22.62 18.83
CA ALA A 530 7.34 23.88 18.13
C ALA A 530 8.45 24.11 17.06
N TYR A 531 9.65 23.54 17.26
CA TYR A 531 10.69 23.48 16.21
C TYR A 531 10.22 22.64 15.03
N LEU A 532 9.71 21.42 15.32
CA LEU A 532 9.18 20.52 14.30
C LEU A 532 7.96 21.08 13.58
N ASP A 533 7.17 21.94 14.24
CA ASP A 533 6.03 22.61 13.62
C ASP A 533 6.47 23.55 12.48
N LYS A 534 7.57 24.28 12.64
CA LYS A 534 8.11 25.14 11.58
C LYS A 534 8.78 24.35 10.47
N VAL A 535 9.42 23.24 10.80
CA VAL A 535 9.93 22.28 9.82
C VAL A 535 8.77 21.73 8.98
N ALA A 536 7.66 21.35 9.60
CA ALA A 536 6.45 20.92 8.90
C ALA A 536 5.88 22.02 8.00
N ASP A 537 5.80 23.26 8.49
CA ASP A 537 5.32 24.40 7.70
C ASP A 537 6.16 24.62 6.44
N PHE A 538 7.49 24.47 6.55
CA PHE A 538 8.38 24.56 5.39
C PHE A 538 8.03 23.50 4.33
N PHE A 539 7.89 22.23 4.71
CA PHE A 539 7.56 21.14 3.78
C PHE A 539 6.17 21.27 3.16
N LEU A 540 5.18 21.75 3.92
CA LEU A 540 3.81 22.01 3.45
C LEU A 540 3.71 23.25 2.54
N ASP A 541 4.75 24.07 2.48
CA ASP A 541 4.86 25.22 1.58
C ASP A 541 5.70 24.93 0.31
N LEU A 542 6.32 23.75 0.22
CA LEU A 542 7.01 23.31 -1.00
C LEU A 542 6.00 22.93 -2.08
N LYS A 543 5.54 23.93 -2.83
CA LYS A 543 4.55 23.75 -3.91
C LYS A 543 5.13 24.06 -5.28
N ASP A 544 4.72 23.27 -6.26
CA ASP A 544 5.03 23.50 -7.66
C ASP A 544 4.18 24.65 -8.26
N SER A 545 4.33 24.90 -9.56
CA SER A 545 3.56 25.94 -10.26
C SER A 545 2.05 25.65 -10.37
N LYS A 546 1.60 24.42 -10.07
CA LYS A 546 0.19 24.01 -10.02
C LYS A 546 -0.39 24.04 -8.60
N GLY A 547 0.45 24.32 -7.60
CA GLY A 547 0.05 24.29 -6.19
C GLY A 547 0.11 22.89 -5.56
N GLU A 548 0.65 21.89 -6.27
CA GLU A 548 0.85 20.53 -5.76
C GLU A 548 2.12 20.47 -4.90
N LEU A 549 2.08 19.70 -3.81
CA LEU A 549 3.25 19.53 -2.96
C LEU A 549 4.38 18.79 -3.70
N ILE A 550 5.58 19.35 -3.65
CA ILE A 550 6.80 18.83 -4.25
C ILE A 550 7.35 17.69 -3.36
N PRO A 551 7.56 16.48 -3.91
CA PRO A 551 8.24 15.40 -3.22
C PRO A 551 9.71 15.70 -2.96
N VAL A 552 10.18 15.45 -1.74
CA VAL A 552 11.57 15.64 -1.32
C VAL A 552 12.06 14.48 -0.45
N ILE A 553 13.38 14.31 -0.38
CA ILE A 553 14.00 13.42 0.61
C ILE A 553 14.38 14.27 1.83
N PHE A 554 14.03 13.83 3.04
CA PHE A 554 14.43 14.50 4.28
C PHE A 554 15.38 13.64 5.11
N ARG A 555 16.62 14.11 5.26
CA ARG A 555 17.74 13.43 5.90
C ARG A 555 18.09 14.11 7.22
N MET A 556 17.25 13.86 8.22
CA MET A 556 17.41 14.41 9.58
C MET A 556 18.41 13.61 10.42
N TYR A 557 19.01 14.28 11.41
CA TYR A 557 19.89 13.66 12.42
C TYR A 557 21.01 12.78 11.85
N HIS A 558 21.54 13.19 10.69
CA HIS A 558 22.66 12.54 10.02
C HIS A 558 23.93 12.47 10.88
N GLU A 559 24.84 11.58 10.51
CA GLU A 559 26.13 11.39 11.18
C GLU A 559 26.07 11.05 12.68
N HIS A 560 24.95 10.49 13.14
CA HIS A 560 24.70 10.19 14.56
C HIS A 560 25.64 9.15 15.19
N THR A 561 26.39 8.40 14.38
CA THR A 561 27.49 7.52 14.85
C THR A 561 28.75 8.31 15.19
N GLY A 562 28.86 9.57 14.75
CA GLY A 562 29.85 10.55 15.20
C GLY A 562 29.46 11.21 16.53
N GLY A 563 30.40 11.96 17.11
CA GLY A 563 30.23 12.60 18.42
C GLY A 563 30.25 14.13 18.39
N TRP A 564 30.03 14.73 17.22
CA TRP A 564 30.16 16.17 16.95
C TRP A 564 28.83 16.92 16.81
N PHE A 565 27.70 16.23 16.92
CA PHE A 565 26.36 16.85 16.98
C PHE A 565 25.67 16.56 18.31
N TRP A 566 24.73 17.40 18.73
CA TRP A 566 23.98 17.19 19.98
C TRP A 566 23.10 15.93 19.97
N TRP A 567 22.87 15.32 18.80
CA TRP A 567 22.22 14.00 18.64
C TRP A 567 23.20 12.84 18.43
N GLY A 568 24.51 13.10 18.54
CA GLY A 568 25.57 12.14 18.25
C GLY A 568 25.72 11.03 19.30
N ASN A 569 26.63 10.09 19.02
CA ASN A 569 26.85 8.87 19.80
C ASN A 569 27.37 9.12 21.22
N LYS A 570 27.97 10.30 21.46
CA LYS A 570 28.44 10.74 22.77
C LYS A 570 27.37 11.53 23.54
N GLN A 571 26.27 11.90 22.88
CA GLN A 571 25.26 12.82 23.40
C GLN A 571 23.90 12.17 23.68
N CYS A 572 23.71 10.91 23.26
CA CYS A 572 22.49 10.16 23.55
C CYS A 572 22.71 8.65 23.43
N THR A 573 21.85 7.84 24.05
CA THR A 573 21.85 6.38 23.84
C THR A 573 21.24 6.01 22.48
N PRO A 574 21.47 4.78 21.98
CA PRO A 574 20.81 4.32 20.76
C PRO A 574 19.29 4.37 20.81
N GLU A 575 18.69 4.01 21.94
CA GLU A 575 17.25 4.03 22.14
C GLU A 575 16.70 5.45 22.10
N GLU A 576 17.42 6.41 22.71
CA GLU A 576 17.05 7.82 22.68
C GLU A 576 17.10 8.40 21.28
N TYR A 577 18.14 8.07 20.50
CA TYR A 577 18.25 8.48 19.11
C TYR A 577 17.12 7.89 18.25
N ASN A 578 16.87 6.58 18.39
CA ASN A 578 15.80 5.90 17.67
C ASN A 578 14.44 6.54 17.98
N GLU A 579 14.19 6.87 19.24
CA GLU A 579 12.94 7.51 19.65
C GLU A 579 12.83 8.96 19.16
N LEU A 580 13.93 9.73 19.13
CA LEU A 580 13.95 11.07 18.53
C LEU A 580 13.57 11.01 17.04
N TYR A 581 14.13 10.06 16.29
CA TYR A 581 13.82 9.87 14.89
C TYR A 581 12.34 9.52 14.69
N ARG A 582 11.85 8.50 15.42
CA ARG A 582 10.44 8.06 15.33
C ARG A 582 9.46 9.15 15.76
N MET A 583 9.77 9.89 16.84
CA MET A 583 8.97 11.02 17.30
C MET A 583 8.84 12.09 16.22
N THR A 584 9.94 12.39 15.53
CA THR A 584 9.95 13.38 14.45
C THR A 584 9.13 12.91 13.26
N VAL A 585 9.29 11.64 12.83
CA VAL A 585 8.46 11.06 11.77
C VAL A 585 6.98 11.12 12.15
N ARG A 586 6.60 10.68 13.36
CA ARG A 586 5.20 10.74 13.83
C ARG A 586 4.64 12.17 13.83
N HIS A 587 5.42 13.14 14.29
CA HIS A 587 4.97 14.53 14.30
C HIS A 587 4.72 15.06 12.89
N LEU A 588 5.67 14.86 11.97
CA LEU A 588 5.55 15.31 10.58
C LEU A 588 4.45 14.54 9.83
N ARG A 589 4.51 13.21 9.82
CA ARG A 589 3.61 12.32 9.07
C ARG A 589 2.21 12.30 9.66
N ASP A 590 2.09 11.95 10.94
CA ASP A 590 0.80 11.58 11.54
C ASP A 590 0.06 12.79 12.11
N LYS A 591 0.78 13.71 12.77
CA LYS A 591 0.17 14.88 13.43
C LYS A 591 0.02 16.08 12.50
N ARG A 592 1.03 16.35 11.66
CA ARG A 592 1.07 17.52 10.77
C ARG A 592 0.64 17.21 9.32
N GLY A 593 0.45 15.94 8.96
CA GLY A 593 -0.04 15.55 7.64
C GLY A 593 0.95 15.83 6.49
N VAL A 594 2.25 15.79 6.77
CA VAL A 594 3.30 16.06 5.78
C VAL A 594 3.56 14.78 4.97
N HIS A 595 2.86 14.66 3.83
CA HIS A 595 2.87 13.46 2.98
C HIS A 595 3.75 13.57 1.71
N ASN A 596 4.60 14.59 1.63
CA ASN A 596 5.52 14.86 0.52
C ASN A 596 7.00 14.54 0.83
N ILE A 597 7.26 13.71 1.84
CA ILE A 597 8.62 13.37 2.30
C ILE A 597 8.90 11.88 2.09
N LEU A 598 10.13 11.58 1.63
CA LEU A 598 10.80 10.30 1.82
C LEU A 598 11.86 10.43 2.93
N TYR A 599 11.84 9.57 3.93
CA TYR A 599 12.70 9.68 5.10
C TYR A 599 14.07 9.02 4.89
N GLY A 600 15.15 9.79 5.09
CA GLY A 600 16.54 9.36 4.93
C GLY A 600 17.26 9.06 6.24
N PHE A 601 18.08 8.01 6.25
CA PHE A 601 18.92 7.61 7.38
C PHE A 601 20.37 7.44 6.94
N SER A 602 21.29 8.20 7.55
CA SER A 602 22.70 8.29 7.12
C SER A 602 23.67 8.44 8.30
N PRO A 603 24.15 7.34 8.91
CA PRO A 603 25.27 7.37 9.85
C PRO A 603 26.56 7.90 9.21
N ALA A 604 27.48 8.39 10.05
CA ALA A 604 28.86 8.69 9.65
C ALA A 604 29.67 7.40 9.62
N GLY A 605 30.25 7.05 8.48
CA GLY A 605 31.21 5.96 8.30
C GLY A 605 30.79 4.62 8.92
N ILE A 606 30.40 3.65 8.08
CA ILE A 606 30.01 2.31 8.54
C ILE A 606 30.82 1.24 7.82
N SER A 607 31.11 0.14 8.52
CA SER A 607 31.83 -1.00 7.95
C SER A 607 31.11 -2.33 8.15
N THR A 608 30.11 -2.39 9.04
CA THR A 608 29.32 -3.60 9.29
C THR A 608 27.82 -3.31 9.40
N GLU A 609 27.00 -4.33 9.14
CA GLU A 609 25.54 -4.24 9.32
C GLU A 609 25.17 -4.01 10.79
N ALA A 610 25.95 -4.52 11.75
CA ALA A 610 25.71 -4.29 13.18
C ALA A 610 25.93 -2.81 13.56
N GLU A 611 26.96 -2.16 13.01
CA GLU A 611 27.18 -0.72 13.19
C GLU A 611 26.03 0.09 12.59
N PHE A 612 25.63 -0.21 11.35
CA PHE A 612 24.50 0.44 10.69
C PHE A 612 23.20 0.30 11.48
N LEU A 613 22.91 -0.89 11.99
CA LEU A 613 21.69 -1.17 12.75
C LEU A 613 21.72 -0.69 14.19
N SER A 614 22.88 -0.29 14.72
CA SER A 614 23.02 0.10 16.13
C SER A 614 22.05 1.20 16.55
N ARG A 615 21.71 2.11 15.62
CA ARG A 615 20.82 3.26 15.81
C ARG A 615 19.81 3.40 14.67
N TYR A 616 19.44 2.27 14.05
CA TYR A 616 18.43 2.25 13.00
C TYR A 616 17.02 2.21 13.61
N PRO A 617 16.13 3.16 13.29
CA PRO A 617 14.82 3.26 13.94
C PRO A 617 13.83 2.17 13.51
N GLY A 618 14.09 1.43 12.43
CA GLY A 618 13.22 0.37 11.89
C GLY A 618 12.79 0.64 10.46
N ASP A 619 12.46 -0.43 9.72
CA ASP A 619 12.13 -0.35 8.28
C ASP A 619 10.85 0.44 8.00
N GLU A 620 9.94 0.52 8.96
CA GLU A 620 8.70 1.28 8.87
C GLU A 620 8.88 2.80 9.05
N TRP A 621 10.10 3.25 9.38
CA TRP A 621 10.42 4.66 9.63
C TRP A 621 11.35 5.28 8.57
N VAL A 622 11.93 4.48 7.68
CA VAL A 622 12.97 4.91 6.73
C VAL A 622 12.64 4.45 5.32
N ASP A 623 12.88 5.33 4.34
CA ASP A 623 12.73 5.06 2.91
C ASP A 623 14.09 4.93 2.21
N ILE A 624 15.00 5.85 2.54
CA ILE A 624 16.34 5.97 1.94
C ILE A 624 17.39 5.62 3.00
N ILE A 625 18.27 4.69 2.68
CA ILE A 625 19.37 4.27 3.57
C ILE A 625 20.71 4.66 2.94
N GLY A 626 21.60 5.25 3.72
CA GLY A 626 22.91 5.65 3.25
C GLY A 626 23.90 5.76 4.37
N PHE A 627 24.99 6.47 4.11
CA PHE A 627 25.98 6.89 5.07
C PHE A 627 26.77 8.06 4.50
N ASP A 628 27.47 8.76 5.38
CA ASP A 628 28.32 9.89 5.05
C ASP A 628 29.78 9.50 5.29
N THR A 629 30.68 9.80 4.34
CA THR A 629 32.12 9.55 4.50
C THR A 629 32.96 10.49 3.65
N TYR A 630 34.02 11.06 4.23
CA TYR A 630 34.84 12.10 3.59
C TYR A 630 36.32 11.73 3.53
N PHE A 631 37.02 12.28 2.55
CA PHE A 631 38.45 12.06 2.38
C PHE A 631 39.26 13.05 3.22
N TYR A 632 39.79 12.57 4.35
CA TYR A 632 40.66 13.34 5.23
C TYR A 632 42.15 13.04 5.03
N ALA A 633 42.99 14.04 5.30
CA ALA A 633 44.45 13.95 5.26
C ALA A 633 45.01 13.38 3.94
N PRO A 634 44.66 13.97 2.78
CA PRO A 634 45.08 13.51 1.45
C PRO A 634 46.61 13.46 1.28
N GLU A 635 47.36 14.23 2.06
CA GLU A 635 48.82 14.25 2.08
C GLU A 635 49.46 13.01 2.70
N LYS A 636 48.71 12.21 3.47
CA LYS A 636 49.25 11.00 4.13
C LYS A 636 49.27 9.81 3.19
N GLU A 637 50.39 9.09 3.14
CA GLU A 637 50.51 7.87 2.37
C GLU A 637 49.43 6.84 2.77
N GLY A 638 48.74 6.26 1.79
CA GLY A 638 47.68 5.27 2.00
C GLY A 638 46.29 5.86 2.33
N SER A 639 46.14 7.17 2.50
CA SER A 639 44.86 7.80 2.86
C SER A 639 43.78 7.63 1.77
N ALA A 640 44.15 7.76 0.49
CA ALA A 640 43.25 7.52 -0.64
C ALA A 640 42.74 6.07 -0.70
N GLN A 641 43.62 5.10 -0.38
CA GLN A 641 43.27 3.69 -0.30
C GLN A 641 42.27 3.45 0.84
N LYS A 642 42.51 4.04 2.01
CA LYS A 642 41.63 3.93 3.18
C LYS A 642 40.25 4.53 2.89
N TYR A 643 40.20 5.73 2.31
CA TYR A 643 38.96 6.38 1.91
C TYR A 643 38.14 5.52 0.94
N THR A 644 38.79 4.96 -0.08
CA THR A 644 38.15 4.04 -1.03
C THR A 644 37.63 2.79 -0.33
N GLN A 645 38.40 2.21 0.59
CA GLN A 645 37.97 1.04 1.37
C GLN A 645 36.74 1.35 2.24
N ASP A 646 36.69 2.53 2.85
CA ASP A 646 35.58 2.94 3.71
C ASP A 646 34.29 3.15 2.91
N ILE A 647 34.37 3.80 1.74
CA ILE A 647 33.24 3.88 0.81
C ILE A 647 32.74 2.48 0.46
N ARG A 648 33.64 1.59 0.02
CA ARG A 648 33.23 0.26 -0.45
C ARG A 648 32.62 -0.58 0.67
N ALA A 649 33.16 -0.51 1.88
CA ALA A 649 32.61 -1.20 3.05
C ALA A 649 31.20 -0.70 3.38
N GLY A 650 31.00 0.62 3.42
CA GLY A 650 29.69 1.19 3.69
C GLY A 650 28.68 0.89 2.58
N LEU A 651 29.09 0.97 1.31
CA LEU A 651 28.25 0.64 0.17
C LEU A 651 27.84 -0.84 0.16
N GLU A 652 28.73 -1.75 0.57
CA GLU A 652 28.41 -3.16 0.72
C GLU A 652 27.33 -3.37 1.78
N VAL A 653 27.42 -2.69 2.93
CA VAL A 653 26.40 -2.75 3.99
C VAL A 653 25.04 -2.26 3.47
N VAL A 654 24.96 -1.03 2.97
CA VAL A 654 23.66 -0.43 2.60
C VAL A 654 23.03 -1.11 1.38
N THR A 655 23.83 -1.53 0.38
CA THR A 655 23.27 -2.22 -0.79
C THR A 655 22.80 -3.63 -0.45
N ASN A 656 23.46 -4.34 0.46
CA ASN A 656 23.00 -5.65 0.93
C ASN A 656 21.76 -5.52 1.82
N TYR A 657 21.69 -4.50 2.67
CA TYR A 657 20.50 -4.23 3.47
C TYR A 657 19.29 -3.85 2.58
N ALA A 658 19.49 -2.96 1.61
CA ALA A 658 18.48 -2.58 0.61
C ALA A 658 17.88 -3.78 -0.14
N LYS A 659 18.71 -4.77 -0.52
CA LYS A 659 18.22 -6.00 -1.17
C LYS A 659 17.29 -6.81 -0.26
N LYS A 660 17.49 -6.77 1.06
CA LYS A 660 16.67 -7.49 2.05
C LYS A 660 15.34 -6.78 2.30
N THR A 661 15.35 -5.45 2.35
CA THR A 661 14.24 -4.63 2.86
C THR A 661 13.48 -3.85 1.79
N GLY A 662 14.02 -3.76 0.56
CA GLY A 662 13.43 -3.00 -0.54
C GLY A 662 13.65 -1.49 -0.45
N LYS A 663 14.55 -1.03 0.45
CA LYS A 663 14.95 0.38 0.63
C LYS A 663 15.91 0.83 -0.46
N ILE A 664 16.09 2.15 -0.61
CA ILE A 664 16.99 2.72 -1.63
C ILE A 664 18.36 3.07 -1.01
N PRO A 665 19.46 2.43 -1.44
CA PRO A 665 20.80 2.71 -0.95
C PRO A 665 21.42 3.92 -1.66
N VAL A 666 22.11 4.78 -0.89
CA VAL A 666 22.80 5.99 -1.38
C VAL A 666 24.17 6.17 -0.71
N LEU A 667 25.07 6.89 -1.36
CA LEU A 667 26.20 7.55 -0.69
C LEU A 667 25.73 8.98 -0.38
N ALA A 668 25.24 9.17 0.85
CA ALA A 668 24.42 10.33 1.20
C ALA A 668 25.24 11.62 1.23
N GLU A 669 26.50 11.54 1.67
CA GLU A 669 27.49 12.61 1.53
C GLU A 669 28.90 12.03 1.35
N THR A 670 29.70 12.71 0.52
CA THR A 670 31.11 12.40 0.36
C THR A 670 31.91 13.57 -0.22
N GLY A 671 33.23 13.42 -0.32
CA GLY A 671 34.06 14.38 -1.04
C GLY A 671 35.47 14.55 -0.49
N LEU A 672 36.27 15.30 -1.25
CA LEU A 672 37.61 15.78 -0.89
C LEU A 672 37.57 17.31 -0.84
N GLU A 673 37.75 17.89 0.35
CA GLU A 673 37.74 19.35 0.52
C GLU A 673 38.85 20.01 -0.31
N GLY A 674 38.49 21.05 -1.04
CA GLY A 674 39.37 21.79 -1.95
C GLY A 674 39.76 21.03 -3.21
N VAL A 675 39.28 19.78 -3.39
CA VAL A 675 39.59 18.89 -4.52
C VAL A 675 41.09 18.91 -4.85
N VAL A 676 41.93 18.77 -3.83
CA VAL A 676 43.40 18.98 -3.92
C VAL A 676 44.15 17.90 -4.71
N ILE A 677 43.45 16.91 -5.26
CA ILE A 677 43.98 15.85 -6.11
C ILE A 677 43.30 15.97 -7.48
N ASP A 678 44.08 16.34 -8.51
CA ASP A 678 43.57 16.70 -9.84
C ASP A 678 42.73 15.59 -10.51
N ASN A 679 43.06 14.32 -10.25
CA ASN A 679 42.40 13.13 -10.80
C ASN A 679 41.49 12.41 -9.78
N TYR A 680 41.02 13.12 -8.75
CA TYR A 680 40.20 12.57 -7.66
C TYR A 680 38.94 11.84 -8.15
N PHE A 681 38.22 12.39 -9.14
CA PHE A 681 36.93 11.82 -9.53
C PHE A 681 37.11 10.56 -10.34
N SER A 682 37.98 10.56 -11.35
CA SER A 682 38.13 9.40 -12.23
C SER A 682 38.98 8.27 -11.64
N GLU A 683 39.96 8.57 -10.78
CA GLU A 683 40.88 7.57 -10.22
C GLU A 683 40.56 7.15 -8.77
N ILE A 684 39.80 7.95 -8.01
CA ILE A 684 39.49 7.64 -6.60
C ILE A 684 37.99 7.41 -6.41
N LEU A 685 37.15 8.42 -6.67
CA LEU A 685 35.72 8.34 -6.38
C LEU A 685 34.99 7.32 -7.29
N TYR A 686 35.19 7.38 -8.60
CA TYR A 686 34.50 6.50 -9.54
C TYR A 686 34.81 5.01 -9.30
N PRO A 687 36.09 4.59 -9.13
CA PRO A 687 36.40 3.21 -8.79
C PRO A 687 35.82 2.75 -7.44
N ALA A 688 35.61 3.66 -6.49
CA ALA A 688 34.99 3.33 -5.22
C ALA A 688 33.50 2.98 -5.36
N ILE A 689 32.77 3.61 -6.28
CA ILE A 689 31.30 3.51 -6.36
C ILE A 689 30.78 2.66 -7.54
N GLN A 690 31.52 2.53 -8.64
CA GLN A 690 30.99 2.02 -9.93
C GLN A 690 30.45 0.57 -9.91
N ASP A 691 30.86 -0.24 -8.93
CA ASP A 691 30.45 -1.65 -8.79
C ASP A 691 29.15 -1.81 -7.99
N PHE A 692 28.70 -0.72 -7.35
CA PHE A 692 27.54 -0.75 -6.46
C PHE A 692 26.31 -0.20 -7.16
N LYS A 693 25.17 -0.81 -6.84
CA LYS A 693 23.86 -0.37 -7.30
C LYS A 693 23.25 0.55 -6.27
N ILE A 694 23.60 1.84 -6.35
CA ILE A 694 23.09 2.91 -5.50
C ILE A 694 22.33 3.94 -6.33
N SER A 695 21.41 4.67 -5.69
CA SER A 695 20.58 5.66 -6.38
C SER A 695 21.34 6.95 -6.69
N TYR A 696 22.07 7.48 -5.71
CA TYR A 696 22.90 8.67 -5.91
C TYR A 696 24.16 8.70 -5.04
N VAL A 697 25.09 9.55 -5.46
CA VAL A 697 26.23 10.04 -4.67
C VAL A 697 26.13 11.56 -4.60
N LEU A 698 26.23 12.15 -3.41
CA LEU A 698 26.14 13.60 -3.23
C LEU A 698 27.43 14.15 -2.63
N LEU A 699 27.95 15.22 -3.22
CA LEU A 699 29.10 15.96 -2.73
C LEU A 699 28.65 17.24 -2.03
N TRP A 700 29.41 17.64 -1.00
CA TRP A 700 29.09 18.83 -0.22
C TRP A 700 29.33 20.14 -0.98
N ARG A 701 28.95 21.25 -0.37
CA ARG A 701 28.78 22.56 -1.04
C ARG A 701 30.09 23.23 -1.47
N ASN A 702 29.98 24.19 -2.38
CA ASN A 702 31.06 25.11 -2.75
C ASN A 702 30.88 26.47 -2.05
N ALA A 703 31.44 26.66 -0.86
CA ALA A 703 31.19 27.85 -0.05
C ALA A 703 31.83 29.13 -0.61
N PHE A 704 30.99 30.06 -1.08
CA PHE A 704 31.43 31.38 -1.57
C PHE A 704 32.14 32.24 -0.51
N THR A 705 31.90 31.98 0.77
CA THR A 705 32.52 32.69 1.91
C THR A 705 33.82 32.06 2.38
N MET A 706 34.11 30.82 1.98
CA MET A 706 35.24 30.04 2.45
C MET A 706 35.97 29.43 1.26
N LYS A 707 36.95 30.16 0.73
CA LYS A 707 37.67 29.83 -0.52
C LYS A 707 38.15 28.36 -0.61
N HIS A 708 38.56 27.75 0.49
CA HIS A 708 39.07 26.38 0.50
C HIS A 708 37.99 25.31 0.75
N HIS A 709 36.79 25.69 1.17
CA HIS A 709 35.69 24.78 1.51
C HIS A 709 34.78 24.57 0.29
N HIS A 710 35.23 23.72 -0.63
CA HIS A 710 34.49 23.32 -1.82
C HIS A 710 34.77 21.84 -2.13
N TYR A 711 33.80 21.12 -2.70
CA TYR A 711 33.93 19.68 -2.97
C TYR A 711 33.68 19.33 -4.43
N VAL A 712 33.22 20.29 -5.23
CA VAL A 712 33.16 20.22 -6.69
C VAL A 712 34.10 21.29 -7.25
N PRO A 713 34.84 21.04 -8.34
CA PRO A 713 35.64 22.09 -8.97
C PRO A 713 34.76 23.22 -9.55
N TYR A 714 35.41 24.32 -9.89
CA TYR A 714 34.83 25.46 -10.62
C TYR A 714 35.65 25.73 -11.90
N PRO A 715 35.17 26.52 -12.86
CA PRO A 715 35.92 26.83 -14.08
C PRO A 715 37.34 27.35 -13.77
N GLY A 716 38.35 26.68 -14.34
CA GLY A 716 39.76 26.98 -14.13
C GLY A 716 40.42 26.25 -12.95
N HIS A 717 39.68 25.46 -12.17
CA HIS A 717 40.24 24.56 -11.16
C HIS A 717 41.02 23.40 -11.83
N PRO A 718 42.18 22.96 -11.30
CA PRO A 718 42.97 21.88 -11.90
C PRO A 718 42.20 20.57 -12.15
N ALA A 719 41.28 20.21 -11.25
CA ALA A 719 40.43 19.02 -11.37
C ALA A 719 39.19 19.18 -12.28
N ALA A 720 39.00 20.31 -12.96
CA ALA A 720 37.77 20.56 -13.74
C ALA A 720 37.59 19.59 -14.92
N ASP A 721 38.68 19.27 -15.63
CA ASP A 721 38.64 18.32 -16.75
C ASP A 721 38.38 16.88 -16.27
N ASP A 722 38.96 16.49 -15.12
CA ASP A 722 38.72 15.19 -14.50
C ASP A 722 37.26 15.03 -14.04
N PHE A 723 36.71 16.07 -13.41
CA PHE A 723 35.31 16.09 -13.01
C PHE A 723 34.37 15.98 -14.21
N LYS A 724 34.66 16.69 -15.30
CA LYS A 724 33.90 16.57 -16.54
C LYS A 724 33.95 15.14 -17.08
N LEU A 725 35.15 14.53 -17.15
CA LEU A 725 35.34 13.14 -17.56
C LEU A 725 34.55 12.17 -16.67
N PHE A 726 34.49 12.41 -15.37
CA PHE A 726 33.69 11.64 -14.43
C PHE A 726 32.19 11.72 -14.74
N THR A 727 31.66 12.92 -14.97
CA THR A 727 30.23 13.11 -15.29
C THR A 727 29.82 12.54 -16.65
N GLU A 728 30.78 12.32 -17.56
CA GLU A 728 30.57 11.68 -18.87
C GLU A 728 30.66 10.13 -18.82
N LYS A 729 30.99 9.53 -17.66
CA LYS A 729 30.98 8.06 -17.51
C LYS A 729 29.57 7.52 -17.68
N GLU A 730 29.44 6.40 -18.41
CA GLU A 730 28.15 5.75 -18.73
C GLU A 730 27.24 5.51 -17.51
N LYS A 731 27.84 5.21 -16.34
CA LYS A 731 27.10 4.94 -15.10
C LYS A 731 26.77 6.18 -14.28
N ILE A 732 27.26 7.37 -14.62
CA ILE A 732 26.97 8.60 -13.89
C ILE A 732 25.83 9.33 -14.61
N LEU A 733 24.78 9.65 -13.86
CA LEU A 733 23.59 10.30 -14.40
C LEU A 733 23.55 11.76 -13.97
N MET A 734 23.42 12.65 -14.96
CA MET A 734 23.21 14.08 -14.77
C MET A 734 21.73 14.43 -15.01
N ILE A 735 21.33 15.69 -14.83
CA ILE A 735 19.92 16.10 -14.95
C ILE A 735 19.26 15.68 -16.27
N ASN A 736 20.00 15.70 -17.39
CA ASN A 736 19.44 15.37 -18.71
C ASN A 736 19.19 13.87 -18.89
N ASP A 737 19.79 13.03 -18.06
CA ASP A 737 19.59 11.57 -18.07
C ASP A 737 18.31 11.13 -17.36
N LEU A 738 17.64 12.04 -16.63
CA LEU A 738 16.48 11.71 -15.82
C LEU A 738 15.14 11.83 -16.57
N LYS A 739 15.17 12.25 -17.84
CA LYS A 739 14.00 12.48 -18.70
C LYS A 739 13.49 11.21 -19.36
#